data_AF-A0A2P6VNS1-F1
#
_entry.id   AF-A0A2P6VNS1-F1
#
_cell.length_a   1.000
_cell.length_b   1.000
_cell.length_c   1.000
_cell.angle_alpha   90.00
_cell.angle_beta   90.00
_cell.angle_gamma   90.00
#
_symmetry.space_group_name_H-M   'P 1'
#
loop_
_entity.id
_entity.type
_entity.pdbx_description
1 polymer ?
#
loop_
_entity_poly.entity_id
_entity_poly.type
_entity_poly.pdbx_seq_one_letter_code
_entity_poly.pdbx_strand_id
1 'polypeptide(L)'
;MATARRCNTIPAGGEAPRLRAPVPARAPSMQQQLASAARCRFNAGGSNLYLAGGGRLQAAVQAASRPAAAAASRRLPTRMCGIIGVFKHEGEANVEIYEGLLMLQHRGQDSAGMVTTNWQKFQEYKANGLVKDVFSKQAQLDALKGSAGIGHVRYPTAGSASAQEAQPFFVNSPLGIFMIHNGNLTNCDQLRQLLNSSTSFFNRHMRTDSDSEVLLNVLADEIHRAHQRCLLEDECDPNRKKMDMVFEAGEATMKLLKGAYSCISLIKGVGLVAFRDPHGIRPLVLGRRPGRRGEEWCVASEDCAFGPIGFERVRDVRPGEMIIIDENGNVHSRQVAESEALTPCIFEYIYLARPDSVLNDIPVYNFQLGLGTRLARRIQERGWDVDLVCPVPDGSRPAAIQISAELGLPYREGLVKNRYVGRTFIMPDQRMREMSVRRKLNAMPVVFAGKSVLLIDDSIVRGTTMSQIVDMVRNAGAKKVYLASASPPVRYPNVYGVDMPTRSEFVAHGLSEDEICKVLGADGLIYQAVEDLVECGRDLNPAIQEFDDSCFTGKYVTGDINEAYLRNLEEQGRGKRRARPGRKASLGPQPAIEPAVAAPNAPVAASPPPGCATLAAPLSAFGAAPPSAVDVDTAACCISLMEGMLLDCAVSLDRVALSGYDRGSELPPSESERALAVDSLVAAGLPVAKCCTAADAIAASPCLCDGATTTYVLTEWLEAEVGAVEPAFVQNAPSILLAACRIVAPSWASG
;
A
#
# COMPACT_ATOMS: atom_id res chain seq x y z
N MET A 1 -32.32 -52.45 -3.99
CA MET A 1 -32.15 -53.78 -3.36
C MET A 1 -30.93 -53.73 -2.46
N ALA A 2 -31.10 -54.19 -1.23
CA ALA A 2 -30.20 -54.07 -0.10
C ALA A 2 -28.89 -54.87 -0.24
N THR A 3 -27.82 -54.45 0.45
CA THR A 3 -27.38 -55.14 1.68
C THR A 3 -26.18 -54.44 2.34
N ALA A 4 -26.38 -54.08 3.60
CA ALA A 4 -25.34 -53.83 4.60
C ALA A 4 -25.08 -55.12 5.40
N ARG A 5 -23.82 -55.37 5.81
CA ARG A 5 -23.40 -56.21 6.95
C ARG A 5 -22.02 -55.74 7.41
N ARG A 6 -21.60 -55.68 8.67
CA ARG A 6 -22.18 -55.77 10.02
C ARG A 6 -21.08 -55.30 10.99
N CYS A 7 -21.46 -54.63 12.08
CA CYS A 7 -20.65 -54.37 13.27
C CYS A 7 -20.35 -55.64 14.09
N ASN A 8 -19.31 -55.57 14.93
CA ASN A 8 -19.28 -56.07 16.33
C ASN A 8 -17.96 -55.59 17.01
N THR A 9 -18.00 -54.64 17.95
CA THR A 9 -18.17 -54.74 19.44
C THR A 9 -16.89 -55.04 20.24
N ILE A 10 -16.64 -54.14 21.21
CA ILE A 10 -15.64 -54.13 22.29
C ILE A 10 -15.92 -55.22 23.35
N PRO A 11 -14.92 -55.66 24.14
CA PRO A 11 -15.04 -55.50 25.59
C PRO A 11 -13.75 -54.98 26.28
N ALA A 12 -13.99 -54.35 27.43
CA ALA A 12 -13.04 -53.68 28.32
C ALA A 12 -12.38 -54.63 29.35
N GLY A 13 -11.26 -54.17 29.95
CA GLY A 13 -10.88 -54.53 31.32
C GLY A 13 -9.43 -55.01 31.52
N GLY A 14 -8.64 -54.30 32.34
CA GLY A 14 -7.39 -54.80 32.92
C GLY A 14 -6.35 -53.72 33.24
N GLU A 15 -5.93 -53.64 34.50
CA GLU A 15 -5.23 -52.52 35.16
C GLU A 15 -3.74 -52.30 34.82
N ALA A 16 -3.28 -51.13 35.26
CA ALA A 16 -1.98 -50.49 35.08
C ALA A 16 -0.77 -51.11 35.83
N PRO A 17 0.46 -50.69 35.48
CA PRO A 17 1.56 -50.56 36.43
C PRO A 17 1.94 -49.08 36.69
N ARG A 18 2.17 -48.77 37.98
CA ARG A 18 2.56 -47.47 38.53
C ARG A 18 4.07 -47.36 38.77
N LEU A 19 4.56 -46.10 38.72
CA LEU A 19 5.74 -45.47 39.37
C LEU A 19 7.11 -45.67 38.68
N ARG A 20 7.95 -44.64 38.47
CA ARG A 20 8.24 -43.43 39.27
C ARG A 20 8.62 -42.20 38.42
N ALA A 21 8.30 -41.03 38.94
CA ALA A 21 8.73 -39.70 38.47
C ALA A 21 10.10 -39.27 39.03
N PRO A 22 10.82 -38.32 38.41
CA PRO A 22 11.88 -37.56 39.05
C PRO A 22 11.37 -36.23 39.64
N VAL A 23 11.81 -35.95 40.87
CA VAL A 23 11.52 -34.76 41.71
C VAL A 23 12.58 -33.67 41.47
N PRO A 24 12.27 -32.37 41.63
CA PRO A 24 13.11 -31.25 41.17
C PRO A 24 14.15 -30.81 42.20
N ALA A 25 15.25 -30.24 41.71
CA ALA A 25 16.29 -29.63 42.54
C ALA A 25 15.95 -28.17 42.89
N ARG A 26 16.05 -27.85 44.19
CA ARG A 26 15.78 -26.56 44.84
C ARG A 26 16.90 -25.53 44.64
N ALA A 27 16.51 -24.26 44.63
CA ALA A 27 17.36 -23.09 44.84
C ALA A 27 17.94 -23.01 46.29
N PRO A 28 19.04 -22.27 46.51
CA PRO A 28 19.40 -21.79 47.84
C PRO A 28 18.94 -20.34 48.07
N SER A 29 18.43 -20.06 49.28
CA SER A 29 18.06 -18.73 49.76
C SER A 29 19.16 -18.11 50.65
N MET A 30 19.24 -16.80 50.51
CA MET A 30 20.00 -15.73 51.20
C MET A 30 20.16 -15.84 52.73
N GLN A 31 21.36 -15.58 53.27
CA GLN A 31 21.58 -14.64 54.40
C GLN A 31 23.07 -14.34 54.71
N GLN A 32 23.34 -13.04 54.80
CA GLN A 32 24.27 -12.33 55.70
C GLN A 32 25.78 -12.18 55.37
N GLN A 33 26.08 -10.98 54.85
CA GLN A 33 26.76 -9.87 55.55
C GLN A 33 28.25 -9.55 55.27
N LEU A 34 28.41 -8.28 54.85
CA LEU A 34 29.44 -7.28 55.19
C LEU A 34 30.77 -7.35 54.42
N ALA A 35 30.97 -6.40 53.48
CA ALA A 35 31.76 -5.16 53.64
C ALA A 35 33.23 -5.42 53.27
N SER A 36 33.93 -4.67 52.40
CA SER A 36 34.09 -3.22 52.29
C SER A 36 34.59 -2.89 50.87
N ALA A 37 34.02 -1.93 50.15
CA ALA A 37 34.53 -0.56 50.03
C ALA A 37 36.08 -0.44 50.01
N ALA A 38 36.66 -0.05 48.88
CA ALA A 38 37.37 1.24 48.78
C ALA A 38 37.98 1.47 47.39
N ARG A 39 37.75 2.69 46.93
CA ARG A 39 38.43 3.46 45.89
C ARG A 39 39.95 3.27 45.94
N CYS A 40 40.62 3.38 44.78
CA CYS A 40 41.67 4.39 44.68
C CYS A 40 42.02 4.79 43.24
N ARG A 41 42.37 6.07 43.15
CA ARG A 41 42.73 6.91 42.02
C ARG A 41 44.21 6.77 41.66
N PHE A 42 44.54 7.19 40.44
CA PHE A 42 45.79 7.85 39.99
C PHE A 42 47.15 7.28 40.44
N ASN A 43 48.04 6.98 39.48
CA ASN A 43 49.06 7.95 39.08
C ASN A 43 49.88 7.53 37.86
N ALA A 44 50.36 8.57 37.17
CA ALA A 44 51.30 8.54 36.05
C ALA A 44 52.74 8.24 36.49
N GLY A 45 53.57 7.84 35.52
CA GLY A 45 55.04 7.81 35.63
C GLY A 45 55.66 7.28 34.34
N GLY A 46 56.15 8.19 33.49
CA GLY A 46 56.63 7.88 32.13
C GLY A 46 58.13 7.59 32.02
N SER A 47 58.64 7.58 30.78
CA SER A 47 59.76 8.43 30.32
C SER A 47 60.15 8.20 28.85
N ASN A 48 60.56 9.32 28.24
CA ASN A 48 61.46 9.55 27.10
C ASN A 48 60.95 9.66 25.65
N LEU A 49 60.61 10.91 25.31
CA LEU A 49 61.33 11.82 24.38
C LEU A 49 61.85 11.26 23.03
N TYR A 50 61.36 11.86 21.93
CA TYR A 50 62.16 12.84 21.16
C TYR A 50 61.26 13.99 20.67
N LEU A 51 61.88 15.17 20.62
CA LEU A 51 61.31 16.52 20.61
C LEU A 51 61.56 17.22 19.26
N ALA A 52 60.87 18.35 19.10
CA ALA A 52 61.08 19.49 18.19
C ALA A 52 60.35 19.41 16.84
N GLY A 53 59.53 20.39 16.44
CA GLY A 53 59.17 21.72 16.96
C GLY A 53 58.26 22.38 15.91
N GLY A 54 57.52 23.46 16.13
CA GLY A 54 57.38 24.38 17.25
C GLY A 54 56.17 25.28 16.95
N GLY A 55 55.68 25.94 18.00
CA GLY A 55 54.33 26.50 18.07
C GLY A 55 54.05 27.78 17.29
N ARG A 56 52.81 28.25 17.41
CA ARG A 56 52.48 29.42 18.27
C ARG A 56 51.02 29.40 18.72
N LEU A 57 50.83 29.50 20.03
CA LEU A 57 49.62 29.96 20.69
C LEU A 57 49.43 31.48 20.44
N GLN A 58 48.20 31.97 20.37
CA GLN A 58 47.55 32.67 21.50
C GLN A 58 46.17 33.25 21.16
N ALA A 59 45.33 33.20 22.21
CA ALA A 59 44.29 34.15 22.61
C ALA A 59 42.88 34.04 22.03
N ALA A 60 41.95 33.98 22.99
CA ALA A 60 40.52 33.81 22.90
C ALA A 60 39.77 35.05 22.39
N VAL A 61 38.63 34.81 21.73
CA VAL A 61 37.44 35.68 21.81
C VAL A 61 36.20 34.79 21.85
N GLN A 62 35.43 34.91 22.93
CA GLN A 62 34.05 34.42 23.00
C GLN A 62 33.21 35.15 21.95
N ALA A 63 32.60 34.41 21.03
CA ALA A 63 31.46 34.88 20.27
C ALA A 63 30.45 33.73 20.12
N ALA A 64 29.43 33.76 20.97
CA ALA A 64 28.22 32.98 20.78
C ALA A 64 27.66 33.27 19.37
N SER A 65 27.54 32.24 18.54
CA SER A 65 26.81 32.31 17.27
C SER A 65 25.89 31.09 17.14
N ARG A 66 24.61 31.43 17.23
CA ARG A 66 23.33 30.74 17.00
C ARG A 66 23.41 29.30 16.43
N PRO A 67 22.62 28.35 16.96
CA PRO A 67 22.44 27.06 16.30
C PRO A 67 21.83 27.30 14.92
N ALA A 68 22.46 26.69 13.91
CA ALA A 68 21.91 26.62 12.56
C ALA A 68 20.47 26.11 12.64
N ALA A 69 19.55 26.85 12.03
CA ALA A 69 18.14 26.48 11.97
C ALA A 69 18.02 25.05 11.43
N ALA A 70 17.45 24.16 12.27
CA ALA A 70 17.13 22.81 11.88
C ALA A 70 16.31 22.85 10.59
N ALA A 71 16.84 22.26 9.52
CA ALA A 71 16.12 22.10 8.28
C ALA A 71 14.83 21.31 8.60
N ALA A 72 13.69 21.93 8.34
CA ALA A 72 12.38 21.34 8.60
C ALA A 72 12.26 20.04 7.80
N SER A 73 12.30 18.91 8.52
CA SER A 73 12.06 17.57 8.01
C SER A 73 10.67 17.52 7.35
N ARG A 74 10.63 16.97 6.14
CA ARG A 74 9.43 16.84 5.33
C ARG A 74 8.82 15.48 5.65
N ARG A 75 7.53 15.47 5.98
CA ARG A 75 6.77 14.27 6.39
C ARG A 75 7.08 13.07 5.49
N LEU A 76 7.59 11.99 6.09
CA LEU A 76 7.47 10.65 5.53
C LEU A 76 6.18 10.04 6.09
N PRO A 77 5.19 9.76 5.24
CA PRO A 77 3.99 9.08 5.71
C PRO A 77 4.35 7.69 6.24
N THR A 78 3.81 7.29 7.39
CA THR A 78 3.92 5.92 7.91
C THR A 78 3.07 5.01 7.02
N ARG A 79 3.69 4.03 6.34
CA ARG A 79 3.03 3.25 5.28
C ARG A 79 2.80 1.81 5.71
N MET A 80 1.54 1.40 5.75
CA MET A 80 1.20 -0.03 5.79
C MET A 80 1.27 -0.55 4.38
N CYS A 81 1.85 -1.74 4.20
CA CYS A 81 1.94 -2.34 2.88
C CYS A 81 1.77 -3.86 2.99
N GLY A 82 1.37 -4.48 1.89
CA GLY A 82 1.49 -5.92 1.70
C GLY A 82 2.66 -6.19 0.77
N ILE A 83 3.52 -7.14 1.14
CA ILE A 83 4.66 -7.57 0.32
C ILE A 83 4.61 -9.06 0.07
N ILE A 84 5.04 -9.48 -1.12
CA ILE A 84 5.18 -10.87 -1.52
C ILE A 84 6.41 -11.04 -2.42
N GLY A 85 7.09 -12.17 -2.32
CA GLY A 85 8.16 -12.60 -3.20
C GLY A 85 8.01 -14.08 -3.50
N VAL A 86 8.20 -14.45 -4.76
CA VAL A 86 8.04 -15.82 -5.26
C VAL A 86 9.30 -16.22 -6.00
N PHE A 87 9.76 -17.44 -5.76
CA PHE A 87 10.80 -18.13 -6.51
C PHE A 87 10.26 -19.46 -7.02
N LYS A 88 10.50 -19.72 -8.31
CA LYS A 88 10.17 -20.96 -9.01
C LYS A 88 11.39 -21.48 -9.75
N HIS A 89 11.48 -22.80 -9.89
CA HIS A 89 12.49 -23.40 -10.77
C HIS A 89 12.12 -23.32 -12.25
N GLU A 90 10.82 -23.34 -12.55
CA GLU A 90 10.28 -23.31 -13.91
C GLU A 90 9.05 -22.42 -14.02
N GLY A 91 8.86 -21.83 -15.19
CA GLY A 91 7.71 -20.98 -15.48
C GLY A 91 7.85 -19.55 -14.97
N GLU A 92 6.75 -18.82 -15.05
CA GLU A 92 6.67 -17.39 -14.72
C GLU A 92 6.08 -17.23 -13.31
N ALA A 93 6.63 -16.32 -12.51
CA ALA A 93 6.16 -16.04 -11.15
C ALA A 93 5.09 -14.94 -11.07
N ASN A 94 4.83 -14.23 -12.18
CA ASN A 94 3.90 -13.11 -12.26
C ASN A 94 2.47 -13.45 -11.81
N VAL A 95 1.95 -14.61 -12.20
CA VAL A 95 0.58 -15.02 -11.85
C VAL A 95 0.46 -15.26 -10.35
N GLU A 96 1.40 -16.01 -9.75
CA GLU A 96 1.40 -16.22 -8.29
C GLU A 96 1.56 -14.91 -7.51
N ILE A 97 2.38 -13.99 -7.99
CA ILE A 97 2.53 -12.68 -7.35
C ILE A 97 1.24 -11.86 -7.49
N TYR A 98 0.59 -11.86 -8.66
CA TYR A 98 -0.68 -11.17 -8.87
C TYR A 98 -1.78 -11.69 -7.93
N GLU A 99 -1.98 -13.01 -7.89
CA GLU A 99 -3.00 -13.64 -7.03
C GLU A 99 -2.69 -13.43 -5.54
N GLY A 100 -1.41 -13.54 -5.15
CA GLY A 100 -0.99 -13.24 -3.79
C GLY A 100 -1.24 -11.77 -3.39
N LEU A 101 -1.00 -10.82 -4.30
CA LEU A 101 -1.30 -9.40 -4.06
C LEU A 101 -2.80 -9.13 -3.94
N LEU A 102 -3.65 -9.85 -4.67
CA LEU A 102 -5.11 -9.76 -4.48
C LEU A 102 -5.50 -10.19 -3.06
N MET A 103 -4.87 -11.23 -2.52
CA MET A 103 -5.13 -11.69 -1.15
C MET A 103 -4.62 -10.73 -0.08
N LEU A 104 -3.58 -9.96 -0.39
CA LEU A 104 -2.99 -8.94 0.47
C LEU A 104 -3.58 -7.53 0.24
N GLN A 105 -4.57 -7.36 -0.64
CA GLN A 105 -5.12 -6.06 -1.03
C GLN A 105 -5.71 -5.26 0.16
N HIS A 106 -6.12 -5.92 1.25
CA HIS A 106 -6.57 -5.25 2.48
C HIS A 106 -5.44 -4.47 3.16
N ARG A 107 -4.17 -4.85 2.95
CA ARG A 107 -2.99 -4.13 3.45
C ARG A 107 -2.65 -2.88 2.66
N GLY A 108 -3.29 -2.65 1.52
CA GLY A 108 -3.08 -1.42 0.78
C GLY A 108 -3.83 -1.35 -0.53
N GLN A 109 -4.43 -0.19 -0.83
CA GLN A 109 -5.31 0.01 -1.98
C GLN A 109 -4.88 1.17 -2.89
N ASP A 110 -3.72 1.78 -2.63
CA ASP A 110 -3.27 3.03 -3.24
C ASP A 110 -2.40 2.88 -4.46
N SER A 111 -1.54 1.89 -4.44
CA SER A 111 -0.76 1.49 -5.61
C SER A 111 -0.45 0.01 -5.51
N ALA A 112 -0.19 -0.58 -6.66
CA ALA A 112 0.37 -1.92 -6.77
C ALA A 112 1.57 -1.88 -7.71
N GLY A 113 2.52 -2.78 -7.48
CA GLY A 113 3.68 -2.92 -8.33
C GLY A 113 4.27 -4.32 -8.23
N MET A 114 4.93 -4.73 -9.30
CA MET A 114 5.55 -6.04 -9.46
C MET A 114 6.84 -5.89 -10.27
N VAL A 115 7.85 -6.67 -9.90
CA VAL A 115 9.02 -6.90 -10.74
C VAL A 115 9.32 -8.40 -10.80
N THR A 116 9.63 -8.90 -11.98
CA THR A 116 10.04 -10.29 -12.22
C THR A 116 11.42 -10.34 -12.88
N THR A 117 12.09 -11.48 -12.75
CA THR A 117 13.42 -11.70 -13.32
C THR A 117 13.66 -13.18 -13.63
N ASN A 118 14.39 -13.40 -14.72
CA ASN A 118 15.04 -14.68 -15.04
C ASN A 118 16.55 -14.61 -14.74
N TRP A 119 16.96 -13.67 -13.87
CA TRP A 119 18.33 -13.32 -13.50
C TRP A 119 19.19 -12.71 -14.61
N GLN A 120 18.70 -12.66 -15.85
CA GLN A 120 19.34 -11.94 -16.95
C GLN A 120 18.88 -10.49 -17.03
N LYS A 121 17.56 -10.26 -16.90
CA LYS A 121 16.91 -8.95 -16.94
C LYS A 121 15.77 -8.85 -15.94
N PHE A 122 15.53 -7.65 -15.43
CA PHE A 122 14.36 -7.32 -14.64
C PHE A 122 13.23 -6.78 -15.55
N GLN A 123 11.99 -7.12 -15.24
CA GLN A 123 10.79 -6.58 -15.87
C GLN A 123 9.91 -6.00 -14.77
N GLU A 124 9.64 -4.70 -14.80
CA GLU A 124 8.89 -4.00 -13.75
C GLU A 124 7.62 -3.36 -14.32
N TYR A 125 6.53 -3.42 -13.55
CA TYR A 125 5.36 -2.61 -13.77
C TYR A 125 4.74 -2.18 -12.44
N LYS A 126 4.44 -0.88 -12.30
CA LYS A 126 3.77 -0.33 -11.11
C LYS A 126 2.95 0.90 -11.45
N ALA A 127 1.82 1.06 -10.78
CA ALA A 127 0.95 2.21 -10.93
C ALA A 127 0.08 2.42 -9.67
N ASN A 128 -0.59 3.57 -9.61
CA ASN A 128 -1.61 3.84 -8.61
C ASN A 128 -2.88 3.03 -8.90
N GLY A 129 -3.58 2.59 -7.87
CA GLY A 129 -4.83 1.84 -7.96
C GLY A 129 -4.80 0.50 -7.23
N LEU A 130 -5.92 -0.22 -7.33
CA LEU A 130 -6.01 -1.61 -6.87
C LEU A 130 -5.20 -2.52 -7.79
N VAL A 131 -4.80 -3.69 -7.30
CA VAL A 131 -4.03 -4.69 -8.05
C VAL A 131 -4.72 -5.02 -9.38
N LYS A 132 -6.03 -5.28 -9.34
CA LYS A 132 -6.83 -5.58 -10.53
C LYS A 132 -6.86 -4.44 -11.57
N ASP A 133 -6.74 -3.18 -11.12
CA ASP A 133 -6.83 -2.02 -12.00
C ASP A 133 -5.45 -1.74 -12.62
N VAL A 134 -4.39 -1.88 -11.80
CA VAL A 134 -3.00 -1.72 -12.21
C VAL A 134 -2.61 -2.78 -13.26
N PHE A 135 -2.93 -4.05 -13.02
CA PHE A 135 -2.63 -5.16 -13.93
C PHE A 135 -3.89 -5.58 -14.73
N SER A 136 -4.67 -4.61 -15.20
CA SER A 136 -5.93 -4.85 -15.90
C SER A 136 -5.76 -5.38 -17.32
N LYS A 137 -4.64 -5.05 -17.98
CA LYS A 137 -4.35 -5.52 -19.34
C LYS A 137 -3.50 -6.78 -19.26
N GLN A 138 -3.96 -7.85 -19.90
CA GLN A 138 -3.20 -9.11 -19.97
C GLN A 138 -1.77 -8.90 -20.47
N ALA A 139 -1.58 -8.01 -21.45
CA ALA A 139 -0.26 -7.65 -21.97
C ALA A 139 0.72 -7.11 -20.91
N GLN A 140 0.23 -6.46 -19.85
CA GLN A 140 1.07 -6.00 -18.73
C GLN A 140 1.59 -7.18 -17.91
N LEU A 141 0.72 -8.15 -17.59
CA LEU A 141 1.12 -9.36 -16.88
C LEU A 141 2.04 -10.23 -17.75
N ASP A 142 1.73 -10.39 -19.04
CA ASP A 142 2.51 -11.20 -19.97
C ASP A 142 3.93 -10.66 -20.21
N ALA A 143 4.14 -9.35 -20.02
CA ALA A 143 5.45 -8.72 -20.10
C ALA A 143 6.34 -9.03 -18.88
N LEU A 144 5.73 -9.30 -17.72
CA LEU A 144 6.41 -9.61 -16.46
C LEU A 144 6.88 -11.07 -16.43
N LYS A 145 7.84 -11.39 -17.28
CA LYS A 145 8.45 -12.72 -17.32
C LYS A 145 9.61 -12.85 -16.33
N GLY A 146 9.77 -14.01 -15.73
CA GLY A 146 10.79 -14.37 -14.78
C GLY A 146 10.33 -15.48 -13.85
N SER A 147 11.23 -16.41 -13.51
CA SER A 147 10.97 -17.47 -12.54
C SER A 147 11.05 -16.98 -11.09
N ALA A 148 11.55 -15.78 -10.86
CA ALA A 148 11.50 -15.11 -9.57
C ALA A 148 10.89 -13.71 -9.70
N GLY A 149 10.27 -13.22 -8.64
CA GLY A 149 9.72 -11.88 -8.62
C GLY A 149 9.28 -11.42 -7.24
N ILE A 150 9.01 -10.13 -7.12
CA ILE A 150 8.47 -9.50 -5.91
C ILE A 150 7.34 -8.56 -6.27
N GLY A 151 6.36 -8.42 -5.38
CA GLY A 151 5.19 -7.59 -5.56
C GLY A 151 4.79 -6.85 -4.29
N HIS A 152 4.15 -5.71 -4.46
CA HIS A 152 3.79 -4.83 -3.35
C HIS A 152 2.44 -4.15 -3.55
N VAL A 153 1.66 -4.04 -2.48
CA VAL A 153 0.49 -3.15 -2.38
C VAL A 153 0.70 -2.08 -1.31
N ARG A 154 0.42 -0.81 -1.64
CA ARG A 154 0.64 0.34 -0.76
C ARG A 154 -0.65 0.79 -0.09
N TYR A 155 -0.65 0.99 1.23
CA TYR A 155 -1.76 1.65 1.91
C TYR A 155 -1.79 3.15 1.60
N PRO A 156 -2.98 3.74 1.44
CA PRO A 156 -3.09 5.17 1.23
C PRO A 156 -2.50 5.89 2.43
N THR A 157 -1.53 6.77 2.18
CA THR A 157 -1.01 7.63 3.23
C THR A 157 -1.24 9.07 2.85
N ALA A 158 -1.62 9.90 3.82
CA ALA A 158 -1.83 11.31 3.52
C ALA A 158 -0.50 11.90 3.00
N GLY A 159 -0.54 12.59 1.86
CA GLY A 159 0.61 13.33 1.33
C GLY A 159 1.46 12.62 0.26
N SER A 160 1.25 11.33 0.00
CA SER A 160 1.88 10.61 -1.11
C SER A 160 0.83 10.02 -2.05
N ALA A 161 0.52 10.75 -3.13
CA ALA A 161 -0.32 10.26 -4.23
C ALA A 161 0.50 9.91 -5.48
N SER A 162 1.84 9.98 -5.39
CA SER A 162 2.69 9.79 -6.56
C SER A 162 2.89 8.30 -6.87
N ALA A 163 2.70 7.95 -8.14
CA ALA A 163 3.07 6.64 -8.67
C ALA A 163 4.59 6.41 -8.60
N GLN A 164 5.40 7.47 -8.52
CA GLN A 164 6.86 7.36 -8.38
C GLN A 164 7.28 6.73 -7.04
N GLU A 165 6.41 6.84 -6.05
CA GLU A 165 6.60 6.26 -4.72
C GLU A 165 5.94 4.89 -4.57
N ALA A 166 5.35 4.35 -5.65
CA ALA A 166 4.93 2.96 -5.67
C ALA A 166 6.19 2.09 -5.64
N GLN A 167 6.16 1.04 -4.83
CA GLN A 167 7.21 0.03 -4.79
C GLN A 167 6.92 -1.05 -5.84
N PRO A 168 7.91 -1.81 -6.34
CA PRO A 168 9.32 -1.89 -5.90
C PRO A 168 10.19 -0.65 -6.18
N PHE A 169 11.27 -0.45 -5.41
CA PHE A 169 12.33 0.51 -5.75
C PHE A 169 13.56 -0.21 -6.33
N PHE A 170 14.36 0.49 -7.13
CA PHE A 170 15.50 -0.07 -7.86
C PHE A 170 16.75 0.79 -7.74
N VAL A 171 17.90 0.13 -7.58
CA VAL A 171 19.23 0.71 -7.84
C VAL A 171 20.05 -0.24 -8.71
N ASN A 172 20.78 0.29 -9.69
CA ASN A 172 21.58 -0.53 -10.61
C ASN A 172 22.96 -0.93 -10.05
N SER A 173 23.45 -0.24 -9.01
CA SER A 173 24.77 -0.47 -8.43
C SER A 173 24.75 -0.47 -6.90
N PRO A 174 25.36 -1.47 -6.24
CA PRO A 174 26.01 -2.65 -6.82
C PRO A 174 25.00 -3.72 -7.27
N LEU A 175 25.42 -4.64 -8.16
CA LEU A 175 24.72 -5.85 -8.62
C LEU A 175 23.37 -5.67 -9.36
N GLY A 176 22.62 -4.61 -9.08
CA GLY A 176 21.22 -4.47 -9.48
C GLY A 176 20.31 -5.04 -8.39
N ILE A 177 19.65 -4.15 -7.67
CA ILE A 177 18.86 -4.48 -6.47
C ILE A 177 17.47 -3.87 -6.62
N PHE A 178 16.47 -4.73 -6.57
CA PHE A 178 15.08 -4.34 -6.35
C PHE A 178 14.68 -4.62 -4.91
N MET A 179 13.86 -3.76 -4.30
CA MET A 179 13.37 -3.95 -2.95
C MET A 179 11.93 -3.50 -2.78
N ILE A 180 11.20 -4.25 -1.95
CA ILE A 180 9.91 -3.88 -1.39
C ILE A 180 9.98 -3.94 0.15
N HIS A 181 9.21 -3.08 0.80
CA HIS A 181 9.25 -2.85 2.24
C HIS A 181 7.83 -2.62 2.80
N ASN A 182 7.53 -3.30 3.90
CA ASN A 182 6.38 -3.01 4.77
C ASN A 182 6.90 -2.57 6.14
N GLY A 183 6.61 -1.33 6.54
CA GLY A 183 7.12 -0.76 7.78
C GLY A 183 7.35 0.75 7.72
N ASN A 184 8.11 1.27 8.69
CA ASN A 184 8.56 2.66 8.69
C ASN A 184 9.90 2.80 9.43
N LEU A 185 10.82 3.57 8.84
CA LEU A 185 12.08 3.94 9.47
C LEU A 185 11.94 5.22 10.31
N THR A 186 12.25 5.14 11.61
CA THR A 186 12.13 6.26 12.56
C THR A 186 13.32 7.21 12.47
N ASN A 187 14.48 6.74 11.99
CA ASN A 187 15.68 7.54 11.79
C ASN A 187 15.95 7.89 10.31
N CYS A 188 14.92 7.91 9.47
CA CYS A 188 15.08 8.09 8.02
C CYS A 188 15.85 9.37 7.63
N ASP A 189 15.64 10.50 8.32
CA ASP A 189 16.36 11.74 8.04
C ASP A 189 17.86 11.63 8.33
N GLN A 190 18.23 10.90 9.40
CA GLN A 190 19.62 10.66 9.76
C GLN A 190 20.29 9.80 8.69
N LEU A 191 19.60 8.75 8.21
CA LEU A 191 20.09 7.88 7.15
C LEU A 191 20.22 8.63 5.81
N ARG A 192 19.28 9.54 5.48
CA ARG A 192 19.43 10.41 4.30
C ARG A 192 20.64 11.31 4.39
N GLN A 193 20.90 11.89 5.56
CA GLN A 193 22.09 12.72 5.76
C GLN A 193 23.36 11.89 5.63
N LEU A 194 23.38 10.67 6.19
CA LEU A 194 24.49 9.73 6.05
C LEU A 194 24.77 9.43 4.56
N LEU A 195 23.73 9.06 3.80
CA LEU A 195 23.83 8.72 2.38
C LEU A 195 24.25 9.90 1.48
N ASN A 196 23.94 11.14 1.87
CA ASN A 196 24.34 12.36 1.18
C ASN A 196 25.70 12.94 1.63
N SER A 197 26.25 12.44 2.74
CA SER A 197 27.53 12.90 3.27
C SER A 197 28.70 12.28 2.52
N SER A 198 29.88 12.91 2.61
CA SER A 198 31.13 12.37 2.06
C SER A 198 31.56 11.01 2.65
N THR A 199 30.86 10.51 3.66
CA THR A 199 31.10 9.19 4.25
C THR A 199 30.37 8.06 3.51
N SER A 200 29.35 8.39 2.71
CA SER A 200 28.68 7.49 1.76
C SER A 200 29.53 7.33 0.51
N PHE A 201 29.64 6.10 -0.01
CA PHE A 201 30.55 5.83 -1.14
C PHE A 201 30.13 6.53 -2.44
N PHE A 202 28.82 6.76 -2.61
CA PHE A 202 28.28 7.24 -3.88
C PHE A 202 27.54 8.58 -3.81
N ASN A 203 27.49 9.26 -2.64
CA ASN A 203 26.64 10.44 -2.44
C ASN A 203 25.25 10.24 -3.06
N ARG A 204 24.56 9.19 -2.62
CA ARG A 204 23.37 8.67 -3.31
C ARG A 204 22.23 9.68 -3.21
N HIS A 205 21.78 10.18 -4.35
CA HIS A 205 20.62 11.06 -4.43
C HIS A 205 19.32 10.25 -4.43
N MET A 206 18.40 10.58 -3.51
CA MET A 206 17.07 9.97 -3.46
C MET A 206 16.12 10.72 -4.40
N ARG A 207 15.36 9.99 -5.21
CA ARG A 207 14.36 10.55 -6.12
C ARG A 207 13.06 10.91 -5.41
N THR A 208 12.74 10.19 -4.34
CA THR A 208 11.48 10.29 -3.62
C THR A 208 11.66 10.59 -2.15
N ASP A 209 10.54 10.92 -1.51
CA ASP A 209 10.47 11.00 -0.06
C ASP A 209 10.16 9.63 0.58
N SER A 210 10.24 8.49 -0.11
CA SER A 210 10.02 7.19 0.56
C SER A 210 11.21 6.81 1.46
N ASP A 211 10.90 6.35 2.67
CA ASP A 211 11.83 5.66 3.56
C ASP A 211 12.34 4.33 2.97
N SER A 212 11.53 3.69 2.13
CA SER A 212 11.86 2.44 1.44
C SER A 212 12.99 2.63 0.42
N GLU A 213 13.03 3.79 -0.24
CA GLU A 213 14.15 4.16 -1.11
C GLU A 213 15.43 4.39 -0.29
N VAL A 214 15.31 5.00 0.90
CA VAL A 214 16.45 5.17 1.81
C VAL A 214 16.97 3.82 2.28
N LEU A 215 16.09 2.91 2.71
CA LEU A 215 16.43 1.56 3.15
C LEU A 215 17.21 0.80 2.05
N LEU A 216 16.68 0.82 0.83
CA LEU A 216 17.33 0.22 -0.35
C LEU A 216 18.75 0.76 -0.54
N ASN A 217 18.91 2.09 -0.44
CA ASN A 217 20.21 2.71 -0.66
C ASN A 217 21.20 2.49 0.49
N VAL A 218 20.73 2.35 1.74
CA VAL A 218 21.58 1.91 2.86
C VAL A 218 22.10 0.50 2.61
N LEU A 219 21.23 -0.45 2.27
CA LEU A 219 21.65 -1.81 1.95
C LEU A 219 22.64 -1.84 0.77
N ALA A 220 22.36 -1.07 -0.28
CA ALA A 220 23.24 -0.97 -1.43
C ALA A 220 24.61 -0.36 -1.11
N ASP A 221 24.68 0.61 -0.18
CA ASP A 221 25.95 1.17 0.31
C ASP A 221 26.72 0.12 1.11
N GLU A 222 26.06 -0.61 2.03
CA GLU A 222 26.71 -1.66 2.83
C GLU A 222 27.19 -2.85 2.01
N ILE A 223 26.45 -3.28 0.97
CA ILE A 223 26.93 -4.30 0.01
C ILE A 223 28.20 -3.79 -0.70
N HIS A 224 28.24 -2.51 -1.05
CA HIS A 224 29.45 -1.93 -1.64
C HIS A 224 30.62 -1.92 -0.65
N ARG A 225 30.39 -1.60 0.63
CA ARG A 225 31.45 -1.66 1.66
C ARG A 225 31.99 -3.08 1.83
N ALA A 226 31.12 -4.08 1.89
CA ALA A 226 31.52 -5.49 1.96
C ALA A 226 32.34 -5.90 0.73
N HIS A 227 31.93 -5.45 -0.46
CA HIS A 227 32.70 -5.64 -1.69
C HIS A 227 34.10 -5.01 -1.62
N GLN A 228 34.22 -3.76 -1.15
CA GLN A 228 35.53 -3.12 -0.99
C GLN A 228 36.40 -3.84 0.04
N ARG A 229 35.84 -4.34 1.15
CA ARG A 229 36.58 -5.14 2.13
C ARG A 229 37.09 -6.43 1.52
N CYS A 230 36.26 -7.17 0.78
CA CYS A 230 36.70 -8.36 0.07
C CYS A 230 37.87 -8.06 -0.87
N LEU A 231 37.84 -6.97 -1.64
CA LEU A 231 38.96 -6.61 -2.53
C LEU A 231 40.30 -6.36 -1.81
N LEU A 232 40.29 -6.10 -0.50
CA LEU A 232 41.49 -5.89 0.30
C LEU A 232 42.00 -7.19 0.95
N GLU A 233 41.21 -8.25 0.97
CA GLU A 233 41.61 -9.56 1.46
C GLU A 233 42.37 -10.32 0.36
N ASP A 234 43.55 -10.84 0.69
CA ASP A 234 44.30 -11.71 -0.22
C ASP A 234 43.42 -12.92 -0.63
N GLU A 235 43.42 -13.22 -1.94
CA GLU A 235 42.65 -14.32 -2.56
C GLU A 235 41.11 -14.20 -2.49
N CYS A 236 40.53 -13.05 -2.15
CA CYS A 236 39.08 -12.86 -2.22
C CYS A 236 38.61 -12.65 -3.67
N ASP A 237 37.66 -13.47 -4.13
CA ASP A 237 36.91 -13.23 -5.37
C ASP A 237 35.49 -12.72 -5.02
N PRO A 238 35.22 -11.41 -5.18
CA PRO A 238 33.91 -10.85 -4.87
C PRO A 238 32.77 -11.47 -5.68
N ASN A 239 33.06 -12.03 -6.87
CA ASN A 239 32.02 -12.67 -7.67
C ASN A 239 31.57 -14.00 -7.08
N ARG A 240 32.46 -14.70 -6.35
CA ARG A 240 32.14 -15.96 -5.66
C ARG A 240 31.57 -15.74 -4.27
N LYS A 241 31.90 -14.64 -3.59
CA LYS A 241 31.46 -14.33 -2.22
C LYS A 241 30.23 -13.41 -2.13
N LYS A 242 29.46 -13.21 -3.21
CA LYS A 242 28.31 -12.27 -3.22
C LYS A 242 27.31 -12.52 -2.10
N MET A 243 26.97 -13.78 -1.84
CA MET A 243 26.03 -14.15 -0.79
C MET A 243 26.54 -13.77 0.61
N ASP A 244 27.81 -14.07 0.92
CA ASP A 244 28.42 -13.71 2.20
C ASP A 244 28.46 -12.19 2.39
N MET A 245 28.81 -11.45 1.34
CA MET A 245 28.79 -9.98 1.36
C MET A 245 27.39 -9.41 1.60
N VAL A 246 26.33 -10.06 1.07
CA VAL A 246 24.95 -9.65 1.32
C VAL A 246 24.54 -9.93 2.77
N PHE A 247 24.93 -11.06 3.35
CA PHE A 247 24.69 -11.32 4.78
C PHE A 247 25.41 -10.31 5.68
N GLU A 248 26.68 -10.03 5.39
CA GLU A 248 27.48 -9.03 6.10
C GLU A 248 26.87 -7.62 5.98
N ALA A 249 26.44 -7.24 4.78
CA ALA A 249 25.75 -5.98 4.54
C ALA A 249 24.39 -5.91 5.25
N GLY A 250 23.67 -7.03 5.33
CA GLY A 250 22.44 -7.16 6.10
C GLY A 250 22.65 -6.84 7.58
N GLU A 251 23.67 -7.43 8.18
CA GLU A 251 24.06 -7.16 9.57
C GLU A 251 24.41 -5.69 9.77
N ALA A 252 25.25 -5.11 8.91
CA ALA A 252 25.64 -3.71 9.00
C ALA A 252 24.43 -2.78 8.80
N THR A 253 23.54 -3.11 7.86
CA THR A 253 22.31 -2.35 7.60
C THR A 253 21.42 -2.34 8.83
N MET A 254 21.12 -3.50 9.42
CA MET A 254 20.23 -3.56 10.59
C MET A 254 20.79 -2.84 11.83
N LYS A 255 22.11 -2.70 11.96
CA LYS A 255 22.73 -1.87 13.01
C LYS A 255 22.47 -0.37 12.82
N LEU A 256 22.26 0.08 11.58
CA LEU A 256 21.98 1.49 11.24
C LEU A 256 20.50 1.82 11.27
N LEU A 257 19.64 0.88 10.87
CA LEU A 257 18.20 1.09 10.77
C LEU A 257 17.56 1.16 12.16
N LYS A 258 16.66 2.13 12.35
CA LYS A 258 15.73 2.18 13.48
C LYS A 258 14.29 2.24 12.97
N GLY A 259 13.39 1.59 13.69
CA GLY A 259 11.99 1.48 13.33
C GLY A 259 11.57 0.02 13.14
N ALA A 260 10.60 -0.20 12.25
CA ALA A 260 10.04 -1.51 11.97
C ALA A 260 10.04 -1.75 10.47
N TYR A 261 10.39 -2.96 10.05
CA TYR A 261 10.53 -3.28 8.63
C TYR A 261 10.49 -4.78 8.39
N SER A 262 9.70 -5.17 7.40
CA SER A 262 9.83 -6.44 6.68
C SER A 262 10.17 -6.11 5.24
N CYS A 263 11.23 -6.72 4.72
CA CYS A 263 11.75 -6.41 3.40
C CYS A 263 11.92 -7.68 2.57
N ILE A 264 11.64 -7.56 1.28
CA ILE A 264 11.99 -8.58 0.28
C ILE A 264 12.73 -7.86 -0.85
N SER A 265 13.84 -8.43 -1.30
CA SER A 265 14.70 -7.89 -2.35
C SER A 265 15.06 -8.94 -3.38
N LEU A 266 15.31 -8.51 -4.62
CA LEU A 266 15.94 -9.33 -5.66
C LEU A 266 17.32 -8.74 -5.92
N ILE A 267 18.36 -9.56 -5.78
CA ILE A 267 19.76 -9.16 -5.98
C ILE A 267 20.38 -10.09 -7.02
N LYS A 268 20.84 -9.52 -8.14
CA LYS A 268 21.43 -10.31 -9.23
C LYS A 268 22.70 -11.04 -8.80
N GLY A 269 22.81 -12.31 -9.15
CA GLY A 269 23.91 -13.20 -8.77
C GLY A 269 23.89 -13.61 -7.30
N VAL A 270 22.77 -13.36 -6.60
CA VAL A 270 22.55 -13.77 -5.21
C VAL A 270 21.21 -14.49 -5.09
N GLY A 271 20.09 -13.83 -5.42
CA GLY A 271 18.75 -14.41 -5.35
C GLY A 271 17.71 -13.50 -4.71
N LEU A 272 16.64 -14.12 -4.20
CA LEU A 272 15.58 -13.47 -3.44
C LEU A 272 15.98 -13.40 -1.96
N VAL A 273 16.10 -12.19 -1.43
CA VAL A 273 16.53 -11.92 -0.05
C VAL A 273 15.35 -11.38 0.75
N ALA A 274 15.07 -11.97 1.91
CA ALA A 274 14.02 -11.52 2.80
C ALA A 274 14.58 -11.30 4.21
N PHE A 275 14.22 -10.20 4.85
CA PHE A 275 14.70 -9.92 6.21
C PHE A 275 13.69 -9.11 7.02
N ARG A 276 13.77 -9.26 8.35
CA ARG A 276 12.81 -8.69 9.31
C ARG A 276 13.55 -7.92 10.40
N ASP A 277 12.93 -6.84 10.89
CA ASP A 277 13.49 -6.00 11.95
C ASP A 277 13.83 -6.80 13.23
N PRO A 278 14.81 -6.34 14.03
CA PRO A 278 15.28 -7.05 15.24
C PRO A 278 14.21 -7.26 16.33
N HIS A 279 13.10 -6.53 16.28
CA HIS A 279 11.98 -6.66 17.20
C HIS A 279 10.87 -7.58 16.64
N GLY A 280 10.89 -7.88 15.35
CA GLY A 280 9.85 -8.65 14.68
C GLY A 280 8.50 -7.93 14.63
N ILE A 281 8.49 -6.59 14.56
CA ILE A 281 7.26 -5.79 14.68
C ILE A 281 6.33 -6.01 13.48
N ARG A 282 6.86 -5.97 12.24
CA ARG A 282 6.09 -6.21 11.01
C ARG A 282 6.09 -7.70 10.66
N PRO A 283 4.99 -8.26 10.13
CA PRO A 283 4.92 -9.70 9.83
C PRO A 283 5.62 -10.06 8.52
N LEU A 284 6.25 -11.24 8.50
CA LEU A 284 6.89 -11.84 7.32
C LEU A 284 6.93 -13.36 7.48
N VAL A 285 6.34 -14.09 6.54
CA VAL A 285 6.16 -15.53 6.61
C VAL A 285 6.80 -16.20 5.39
N LEU A 286 7.46 -17.33 5.61
CA LEU A 286 8.01 -18.21 4.58
C LEU A 286 7.04 -19.35 4.29
N GLY A 287 6.77 -19.58 3.01
CA GLY A 287 6.00 -20.70 2.48
C GLY A 287 6.81 -21.48 1.45
N ARG A 288 6.44 -22.74 1.24
CA ARG A 288 7.05 -23.62 0.25
C ARG A 288 6.02 -24.41 -0.53
N ARG A 289 6.39 -24.86 -1.72
CA ARG A 289 5.58 -25.75 -2.56
C ARG A 289 6.51 -26.73 -3.28
N PRO A 290 6.20 -28.04 -3.33
CA PRO A 290 6.97 -28.96 -4.16
C PRO A 290 6.73 -28.63 -5.66
N GLY A 291 7.82 -28.35 -6.38
CA GLY A 291 7.82 -28.18 -7.83
C GLY A 291 8.42 -29.39 -8.56
N ARG A 292 8.40 -29.36 -9.90
CA ARG A 292 8.93 -30.47 -10.73
C ARG A 292 10.44 -30.64 -10.63
N ARG A 293 11.17 -29.55 -10.43
CA ARG A 293 12.64 -29.51 -10.39
C ARG A 293 13.24 -29.24 -9.01
N GLY A 294 12.39 -29.14 -7.98
CA GLY A 294 12.80 -28.80 -6.62
C GLY A 294 11.71 -28.02 -5.90
N GLU A 295 12.00 -27.62 -4.66
CA GLU A 295 11.10 -26.80 -3.86
C GLU A 295 11.04 -25.36 -4.41
N GLU A 296 9.83 -24.84 -4.54
CA GLU A 296 9.56 -23.45 -4.84
C GLU A 296 9.27 -22.71 -3.54
N TRP A 297 9.57 -21.42 -3.50
CA TRP A 297 9.51 -20.64 -2.26
C TRP A 297 8.66 -19.38 -2.43
N CYS A 298 7.91 -19.05 -1.40
CA CYS A 298 7.14 -17.82 -1.32
C CYS A 298 7.43 -17.15 0.03
N VAL A 299 7.62 -15.83 0.03
CA VAL A 299 7.72 -15.02 1.24
C VAL A 299 6.65 -13.95 1.16
N ALA A 300 5.84 -13.77 2.20
CA ALA A 300 4.76 -12.79 2.18
C ALA A 300 4.54 -12.14 3.55
N SER A 301 3.84 -11.00 3.59
CA SER A 301 3.40 -10.40 4.85
C SER A 301 2.45 -11.29 5.66
N GLU A 302 1.63 -12.11 4.98
CA GLU A 302 0.69 -13.04 5.59
C GLU A 302 0.62 -14.33 4.77
N ASP A 303 0.33 -15.44 5.44
CA ASP A 303 0.13 -16.75 4.85
C ASP A 303 -1.22 -16.92 4.15
N CYS A 304 -2.20 -16.03 4.36
CA CYS A 304 -3.42 -16.00 3.54
C CYS A 304 -3.14 -15.80 2.04
N ALA A 305 -1.95 -15.27 1.69
CA ALA A 305 -1.49 -15.18 0.31
C ALA A 305 -1.12 -16.53 -0.29
N PHE A 306 -0.85 -17.57 0.52
CA PHE A 306 -0.30 -18.84 0.05
C PHE A 306 -1.36 -19.80 -0.49
N GLY A 307 -2.53 -19.87 0.15
CA GLY A 307 -3.58 -20.84 -0.18
C GLY A 307 -3.99 -20.84 -1.66
N PRO A 308 -4.38 -19.68 -2.24
CA PRO A 308 -4.79 -19.61 -3.65
C PRO A 308 -3.70 -19.96 -4.66
N ILE A 309 -2.43 -19.79 -4.29
CA ILE A 309 -1.26 -20.11 -5.12
C ILE A 309 -0.62 -21.45 -4.74
N GLY A 310 -1.25 -22.24 -3.86
CA GLY A 310 -0.84 -23.60 -3.53
C GLY A 310 0.47 -23.71 -2.72
N PHE A 311 0.88 -22.66 -2.02
CA PHE A 311 2.01 -22.72 -1.08
C PHE A 311 1.53 -23.16 0.31
N GLU A 312 2.38 -23.87 1.02
CA GLU A 312 2.16 -24.25 2.42
C GLU A 312 3.04 -23.39 3.33
N ARG A 313 2.49 -22.95 4.47
CA ARG A 313 3.24 -22.20 5.47
C ARG A 313 4.35 -23.08 6.07
N VAL A 314 5.58 -22.55 6.11
CA VAL A 314 6.72 -23.18 6.77
C VAL A 314 6.89 -22.61 8.17
N ARG A 315 7.11 -21.29 8.27
CA ARG A 315 7.30 -20.55 9.53
C ARG A 315 7.36 -19.05 9.28
N ASP A 316 7.23 -18.25 10.34
CA ASP A 316 7.61 -16.84 10.31
C ASP A 316 9.13 -16.67 10.14
N VAL A 317 9.53 -15.59 9.47
CA VAL A 317 10.91 -15.09 9.50
C VAL A 317 11.16 -14.52 10.90
N ARG A 318 12.23 -14.96 11.57
CA ARG A 318 12.53 -14.57 12.94
C ARG A 318 12.96 -13.09 13.02
N PRO A 319 12.79 -12.43 14.17
CA PRO A 319 13.32 -11.08 14.38
C PRO A 319 14.83 -11.03 14.10
N GLY A 320 15.28 -10.06 13.28
CA GLY A 320 16.70 -9.91 12.92
C GLY A 320 17.28 -11.00 12.01
N GLU A 321 16.43 -11.91 11.49
CA GLU A 321 16.85 -12.93 10.53
C GLU A 321 16.88 -12.40 9.11
N MET A 322 17.86 -12.85 8.34
CA MET A 322 17.91 -12.72 6.89
C MET A 322 17.88 -14.12 6.25
N ILE A 323 17.03 -14.27 5.26
CA ILE A 323 16.88 -15.47 4.43
C ILE A 323 17.25 -15.11 2.99
N ILE A 324 18.01 -15.97 2.34
CA ILE A 324 18.35 -15.88 0.91
C ILE A 324 17.88 -17.17 0.25
N ILE A 325 16.95 -17.07 -0.70
CA ILE A 325 16.65 -18.12 -1.67
C ILE A 325 17.50 -17.83 -2.89
N ASP A 326 18.55 -18.64 -3.09
CA ASP A 326 19.50 -18.40 -4.17
C ASP A 326 18.89 -18.64 -5.56
N GLU A 327 19.60 -18.27 -6.62
CA GLU A 327 19.10 -18.42 -8.01
C GLU A 327 18.82 -19.89 -8.39
N ASN A 328 19.34 -20.86 -7.63
CA ASN A 328 19.10 -22.29 -7.79
C ASN A 328 17.98 -22.82 -6.88
N GLY A 329 17.39 -22.00 -6.02
CA GLY A 329 16.30 -22.36 -5.12
C GLY A 329 16.73 -22.91 -3.75
N ASN A 330 18.02 -22.84 -3.40
CA ASN A 330 18.46 -23.25 -2.06
C ASN A 330 18.19 -22.14 -1.05
N VAL A 331 17.71 -22.52 0.14
CA VAL A 331 17.43 -21.59 1.23
C VAL A 331 18.61 -21.50 2.18
N HIS A 332 19.12 -20.29 2.36
CA HIS A 332 20.16 -19.94 3.32
C HIS A 332 19.56 -19.00 4.36
N SER A 333 19.70 -19.29 5.64
CA SER A 333 19.17 -18.47 6.74
C SER A 333 20.29 -18.12 7.71
N ARG A 334 20.39 -16.84 8.09
CA ARG A 334 21.34 -16.34 9.08
C ARG A 334 20.68 -15.34 10.01
N GLN A 335 20.98 -15.43 11.30
CA GLN A 335 20.70 -14.37 12.25
C GLN A 335 21.70 -13.24 12.03
N VAL A 336 21.26 -12.08 11.56
CA VAL A 336 22.14 -10.97 11.19
C VAL A 336 22.03 -9.77 12.14
N ALA A 337 21.04 -9.74 13.01
CA ALA A 337 20.97 -8.81 14.13
C ALA A 337 20.59 -9.54 15.41
N GLU A 338 21.14 -9.14 16.55
CA GLU A 338 20.70 -9.68 17.84
C GLU A 338 19.26 -9.22 18.12
N SER A 339 18.45 -10.10 18.71
CA SER A 339 17.08 -9.81 19.13
C SER A 339 16.94 -10.16 20.60
N GLU A 340 16.53 -9.19 21.41
CA GLU A 340 16.27 -9.40 22.84
C GLU A 340 14.93 -10.11 23.07
N ALA A 341 13.92 -9.77 22.27
CA ALA A 341 12.57 -10.33 22.35
C ALA A 341 11.80 -10.16 21.04
N LEU A 342 10.86 -11.07 20.78
CA LEU A 342 9.86 -10.94 19.73
C LEU A 342 8.70 -10.08 20.26
N THR A 343 8.53 -8.88 19.68
CA THR A 343 7.49 -7.89 20.04
C THR A 343 6.64 -7.52 18.82
N PRO A 344 5.78 -8.42 18.35
CA PRO A 344 5.00 -8.20 17.14
C PRO A 344 3.98 -7.08 17.34
N CYS A 345 3.58 -6.42 16.26
CA CYS A 345 2.58 -5.36 16.34
C CYS A 345 1.23 -5.92 16.80
N ILE A 346 0.70 -5.41 17.92
CA ILE A 346 -0.60 -5.86 18.44
C ILE A 346 -1.74 -5.51 17.48
N PHE A 347 -1.60 -4.41 16.72
CA PHE A 347 -2.64 -3.90 15.82
C PHE A 347 -2.87 -4.81 14.60
N GLU A 348 -1.88 -5.65 14.26
CA GLU A 348 -2.06 -6.72 13.25
C GLU A 348 -3.17 -7.68 13.67
N TYR A 349 -3.18 -8.11 14.93
CA TYR A 349 -4.17 -9.07 15.44
C TYR A 349 -5.55 -8.44 15.70
N ILE A 350 -5.60 -7.15 16.05
CA ILE A 350 -6.86 -6.45 16.33
C ILE A 350 -7.67 -6.25 15.06
N TYR A 351 -7.03 -5.79 13.98
CA TYR A 351 -7.74 -5.28 12.81
C TYR A 351 -7.04 -5.53 11.47
N LEU A 352 -5.71 -5.43 11.45
CA LEU A 352 -5.01 -5.22 10.19
C LEU A 352 -4.80 -6.51 9.39
N ALA A 353 -4.45 -7.59 10.06
CA ALA A 353 -4.27 -8.88 9.45
C ALA A 353 -5.63 -9.51 9.14
N ARG A 354 -5.64 -10.34 8.10
CA ARG A 354 -6.82 -11.11 7.77
C ARG A 354 -7.06 -12.18 8.84
N PRO A 355 -8.33 -12.45 9.22
CA PRO A 355 -8.62 -13.45 10.27
C PRO A 355 -8.13 -14.86 9.95
N ASP A 356 -8.05 -15.22 8.67
CA ASP A 356 -7.58 -16.53 8.20
C ASP A 356 -6.04 -16.67 8.14
N SER A 357 -5.30 -15.67 8.63
CA SER A 357 -3.83 -15.70 8.71
C SER A 357 -3.32 -16.22 10.06
N VAL A 358 -2.10 -16.74 10.06
CA VAL A 358 -1.34 -17.13 11.25
C VAL A 358 -0.04 -16.33 11.32
N LEU A 359 0.09 -15.48 12.34
CA LEU A 359 1.26 -14.63 12.54
C LEU A 359 2.00 -15.05 13.80
N ASN A 360 3.29 -15.35 13.69
CA ASN A 360 4.13 -15.80 14.81
C ASN A 360 3.46 -16.95 15.60
N ASP A 361 2.92 -17.91 14.88
CA ASP A 361 2.15 -19.06 15.40
C ASP A 361 0.88 -18.72 16.19
N ILE A 362 0.39 -17.48 16.12
CA ILE A 362 -0.91 -17.05 16.65
C ILE A 362 -1.91 -16.95 15.49
N PRO A 363 -2.96 -17.80 15.44
CA PRO A 363 -4.07 -17.62 14.51
C PRO A 363 -4.83 -16.33 14.83
N VAL A 364 -4.94 -15.43 13.86
CA VAL A 364 -5.55 -14.10 14.04
C VAL A 364 -7.02 -14.21 14.49
N TYR A 365 -7.79 -15.10 13.86
CA TYR A 365 -9.18 -15.35 14.26
C TYR A 365 -9.32 -15.76 15.73
N ASN A 366 -8.47 -16.68 16.21
CA ASN A 366 -8.52 -17.14 17.60
C ASN A 366 -8.15 -16.02 18.59
N PHE A 367 -7.20 -15.17 18.22
CA PHE A 367 -6.88 -13.98 19.00
C PHE A 367 -8.10 -13.06 19.13
N GLN A 368 -8.80 -12.79 18.02
CA GLN A 368 -9.99 -11.93 18.02
C GLN A 368 -11.15 -12.54 18.82
N LEU A 369 -11.33 -13.87 18.78
CA LEU A 369 -12.26 -14.56 19.68
C LEU A 369 -11.85 -14.38 21.14
N GLY A 370 -10.57 -14.59 21.47
CA GLY A 370 -10.05 -14.43 22.83
C GLY A 370 -10.22 -13.02 23.40
N LEU A 371 -10.15 -11.98 22.54
CA LEU A 371 -10.52 -10.62 22.91
C LEU A 371 -12.01 -10.52 23.28
N GLY A 372 -12.88 -11.14 22.49
CA GLY A 372 -14.31 -11.18 22.75
C GLY A 372 -14.65 -11.84 24.09
N THR A 373 -14.01 -12.96 24.45
CA THR A 373 -14.19 -13.60 25.76
C THR A 373 -13.83 -12.67 26.92
N ARG A 374 -12.70 -11.96 26.82
CA ARG A 374 -12.27 -11.02 27.88
C ARG A 374 -13.16 -9.80 27.97
N LEU A 375 -13.53 -9.22 26.83
CA LEU A 375 -14.38 -8.04 26.79
C LEU A 375 -15.79 -8.34 27.31
N ALA A 376 -16.32 -9.55 27.06
CA ALA A 376 -17.61 -9.99 27.59
C ALA A 376 -17.66 -9.93 29.12
N ARG A 377 -16.59 -10.38 29.81
CA ARG A 377 -16.51 -10.32 31.28
C ARG A 377 -16.63 -8.88 31.78
N ARG A 378 -15.91 -7.96 31.14
CA ARG A 378 -15.94 -6.54 31.48
C ARG A 378 -17.30 -5.88 31.17
N ILE A 379 -17.98 -6.32 30.12
CA ILE A 379 -19.35 -5.89 29.81
C ILE A 379 -20.33 -6.37 30.90
N GLN A 380 -20.20 -7.61 31.40
CA GLN A 380 -21.07 -8.13 32.47
C GLN A 380 -20.97 -7.28 33.75
N GLU A 381 -19.76 -6.82 34.10
CA GLU A 381 -19.53 -5.95 35.26
C GLU A 381 -20.25 -4.61 35.17
N ARG A 382 -20.59 -4.13 33.95
CA ARG A 382 -21.35 -2.89 33.76
C ARG A 382 -22.83 -3.01 34.09
N GLY A 383 -23.38 -4.22 34.11
CA GLY A 383 -24.81 -4.45 34.41
C GLY A 383 -25.77 -3.76 33.45
N TRP A 384 -25.39 -3.59 32.18
CA TRP A 384 -26.24 -2.97 31.17
C TRP A 384 -27.39 -3.89 30.74
N ASP A 385 -28.56 -3.29 30.53
CA ASP A 385 -29.75 -3.95 29.98
C ASP A 385 -29.67 -3.95 28.45
N VAL A 386 -29.22 -5.07 27.87
CA VAL A 386 -28.91 -5.23 26.44
C VAL A 386 -29.76 -6.35 25.84
N ASP A 387 -30.41 -6.07 24.71
CA ASP A 387 -31.27 -7.03 24.00
C ASP A 387 -30.53 -7.83 22.91
N LEU A 388 -29.48 -7.25 22.31
CA LEU A 388 -28.71 -7.90 21.25
C LEU A 388 -27.28 -7.36 21.12
N VAL A 389 -26.42 -8.17 20.52
CA VAL A 389 -25.06 -7.82 20.10
C VAL A 389 -25.05 -7.64 18.58
N CYS A 390 -24.48 -6.54 18.11
CA CYS A 390 -24.33 -6.24 16.67
C CYS A 390 -22.89 -5.81 16.37
N PRO A 391 -22.17 -6.49 15.45
CA PRO A 391 -20.85 -6.03 15.02
C PRO A 391 -20.95 -4.78 14.13
N VAL A 392 -19.90 -3.96 14.15
CA VAL A 392 -19.58 -3.03 13.08
C VAL A 392 -18.73 -3.77 12.04
N PRO A 393 -19.25 -4.04 10.83
CA PRO A 393 -18.56 -4.89 9.87
C PRO A 393 -17.33 -4.21 9.24
N ASP A 394 -16.27 -4.94 8.89
CA ASP A 394 -16.14 -6.41 8.95
C ASP A 394 -15.24 -6.93 10.08
N GLY A 395 -14.31 -6.10 10.58
CA GLY A 395 -13.24 -6.53 11.50
C GLY A 395 -13.73 -7.02 12.86
N SER A 396 -14.79 -6.41 13.40
CA SER A 396 -15.31 -6.75 14.74
C SER A 396 -16.13 -8.06 14.80
N ARG A 397 -16.42 -8.69 13.66
CA ARG A 397 -17.31 -9.87 13.59
C ARG A 397 -16.88 -11.01 14.54
N PRO A 398 -15.59 -11.41 14.62
CA PRO A 398 -15.15 -12.49 15.50
C PRO A 398 -15.29 -12.13 16.99
N ALA A 399 -14.87 -10.93 17.39
CA ALA A 399 -15.05 -10.50 18.78
C ALA A 399 -16.54 -10.43 19.16
N ALA A 400 -17.39 -9.91 18.28
CA ALA A 400 -18.82 -9.77 18.53
C ALA A 400 -19.57 -11.10 18.66
N ILE A 401 -19.24 -12.09 17.82
CA ILE A 401 -19.87 -13.41 17.92
C ILE A 401 -19.46 -14.12 19.22
N GLN A 402 -18.19 -13.97 19.65
CA GLN A 402 -17.76 -14.50 20.93
C GLN A 402 -18.45 -13.79 22.10
N ILE A 403 -18.52 -12.46 22.09
CA ILE A 403 -19.21 -11.68 23.14
C ILE A 403 -20.68 -12.11 23.24
N SER A 404 -21.36 -12.27 22.11
CA SER A 404 -22.73 -12.78 22.07
C SER A 404 -22.87 -14.15 22.74
N ALA A 405 -21.96 -15.08 22.47
CA ALA A 405 -21.98 -16.41 23.07
C ALA A 405 -21.75 -16.37 24.59
N GLU A 406 -20.77 -15.58 25.06
CA GLU A 406 -20.40 -15.46 26.48
C GLU A 406 -21.48 -14.74 27.31
N LEU A 407 -22.16 -13.76 26.71
CA LEU A 407 -23.26 -13.03 27.36
C LEU A 407 -24.61 -13.74 27.26
N GLY A 408 -24.73 -14.79 26.44
CA GLY A 408 -26.01 -15.44 26.15
C GLY A 408 -27.01 -14.52 25.42
N LEU A 409 -26.52 -13.54 24.67
CA LEU A 409 -27.33 -12.55 23.96
C LEU A 409 -27.43 -12.88 22.46
N PRO A 410 -28.55 -12.56 21.78
CA PRO A 410 -28.66 -12.75 20.33
C PRO A 410 -27.64 -11.94 19.53
N TYR A 411 -26.86 -12.61 18.67
CA TYR A 411 -26.07 -11.97 17.61
C TYR A 411 -26.96 -11.58 16.43
N ARG A 412 -26.86 -10.34 15.95
CA ARG A 412 -27.58 -9.88 14.76
C ARG A 412 -26.72 -8.99 13.87
N GLU A 413 -26.78 -9.26 12.57
CA GLU A 413 -26.29 -8.38 11.52
C GLU A 413 -27.26 -7.20 11.34
N GLY A 414 -27.10 -6.16 12.15
CA GLY A 414 -27.91 -4.93 12.04
C GLY A 414 -27.30 -3.88 11.11
N LEU A 415 -25.99 -3.96 10.86
CA LEU A 415 -25.23 -3.06 10.00
C LEU A 415 -24.73 -3.80 8.77
N VAL A 416 -25.05 -3.30 7.58
CA VAL A 416 -24.63 -3.88 6.31
C VAL A 416 -23.64 -2.95 5.64
N LYS A 417 -22.44 -3.46 5.34
CA LYS A 417 -21.41 -2.74 4.59
C LYS A 417 -21.69 -2.74 3.10
N ASN A 418 -21.66 -1.56 2.50
CA ASN A 418 -21.83 -1.37 1.07
C ASN A 418 -20.52 -1.69 0.36
N ARG A 419 -20.40 -2.91 -0.18
CA ARG A 419 -19.16 -3.47 -0.74
C ARG A 419 -18.65 -2.76 -1.99
N TYR A 420 -19.54 -2.10 -2.74
CA TYR A 420 -19.24 -1.51 -4.05
C TYR A 420 -19.01 0.00 -4.00
N VAL A 421 -18.71 0.54 -2.83
CA VAL A 421 -18.48 1.97 -2.65
C VAL A 421 -17.02 2.28 -2.92
N GLY A 422 -16.76 3.00 -4.01
CA GLY A 422 -15.42 3.52 -4.32
C GLY A 422 -14.95 4.58 -3.30
N ARG A 423 -13.68 4.99 -3.41
CA ARG A 423 -13.15 6.09 -2.58
C ARG A 423 -14.02 7.34 -2.74
N THR A 424 -14.45 7.91 -1.63
CA THR A 424 -15.08 9.24 -1.63
C THR A 424 -13.99 10.30 -1.82
N PHE A 425 -14.00 11.02 -2.94
CA PHE A 425 -13.15 12.21 -3.14
C PHE A 425 -13.37 13.23 -2.01
N ILE A 426 -12.38 14.09 -1.76
CA ILE A 426 -12.48 15.19 -0.78
C ILE A 426 -13.67 16.07 -1.17
N MET A 427 -14.80 15.90 -0.48
CA MET A 427 -16.00 16.69 -0.71
C MET A 427 -15.92 17.97 0.14
N PRO A 428 -16.00 19.16 -0.47
CA PRO A 428 -15.88 20.44 0.24
C PRO A 428 -17.09 20.77 1.13
N ASP A 429 -18.23 20.10 0.95
CA ASP A 429 -19.50 20.40 1.62
C ASP A 429 -19.73 19.51 2.87
N GLN A 430 -20.11 20.12 3.99
CA GLN A 430 -20.38 19.45 5.27
C GLN A 430 -21.59 18.50 5.18
N ARG A 431 -22.61 18.85 4.38
CA ARG A 431 -23.79 18.00 4.11
C ARG A 431 -23.43 16.71 3.37
N MET A 432 -22.42 16.78 2.49
CA MET A 432 -21.91 15.62 1.76
C MET A 432 -21.01 14.72 2.65
N ARG A 433 -20.43 15.25 3.74
CA ARG A 433 -19.67 14.47 4.72
C ARG A 433 -20.56 13.62 5.62
N GLU A 434 -21.74 14.11 5.98
CA GLU A 434 -22.77 13.32 6.69
C GLU A 434 -23.28 12.15 5.85
N MET A 435 -23.30 12.29 4.52
CA MET A 435 -23.57 11.18 3.60
C MET A 435 -22.44 10.14 3.51
N SER A 436 -21.25 10.40 4.07
CA SER A 436 -20.08 9.52 3.92
C SER A 436 -20.22 8.19 4.66
N VAL A 437 -20.74 8.16 5.90
CA VAL A 437 -20.97 6.89 6.62
C VAL A 437 -22.19 6.16 6.09
N ARG A 438 -23.30 6.84 5.77
CA ARG A 438 -24.46 6.20 5.09
C ARG A 438 -24.10 5.59 3.74
N ARG A 439 -23.11 6.16 3.04
CA ARG A 439 -22.56 5.52 1.84
C ARG A 439 -21.84 4.22 2.17
N LYS A 440 -21.14 4.12 3.30
CA LYS A 440 -20.35 2.94 3.69
C LYS A 440 -21.18 1.85 4.36
N LEU A 441 -22.17 2.22 5.17
CA LEU A 441 -22.94 1.32 6.02
C LEU A 441 -24.42 1.69 5.96
N ASN A 442 -25.27 0.67 6.04
CA ASN A 442 -26.72 0.79 6.20
C ASN A 442 -27.16 0.11 7.50
N ALA A 443 -27.98 0.78 8.29
CA ALA A 443 -28.63 0.19 9.47
C ALA A 443 -29.99 -0.40 9.11
N MET A 444 -30.31 -1.57 9.65
CA MET A 444 -31.58 -2.27 9.43
C MET A 444 -32.57 -2.00 10.57
N PRO A 445 -33.63 -1.21 10.36
CA PRO A 445 -34.60 -0.89 11.43
C PRO A 445 -35.25 -2.12 12.07
N VAL A 446 -35.49 -3.18 11.30
CA VAL A 446 -36.06 -4.45 11.79
C VAL A 446 -35.20 -5.10 12.89
N VAL A 447 -33.89 -4.85 12.90
CA VAL A 447 -32.99 -5.37 13.94
C VAL A 447 -33.06 -4.50 15.19
N PHE A 448 -33.09 -3.17 15.02
CA PHE A 448 -32.84 -2.19 16.08
C PHE A 448 -34.10 -1.62 16.75
N ALA A 449 -35.25 -1.57 16.08
CA ALA A 449 -36.45 -0.91 16.57
C ALA A 449 -36.88 -1.41 17.97
N GLY A 450 -36.94 -0.47 18.92
CA GLY A 450 -37.37 -0.69 20.31
C GLY A 450 -36.34 -1.36 21.22
N LYS A 451 -35.15 -1.69 20.73
CA LYS A 451 -34.15 -2.51 21.46
C LYS A 451 -32.97 -1.70 21.99
N SER A 452 -32.41 -2.15 23.10
CA SER A 452 -31.11 -1.73 23.64
C SER A 452 -30.01 -2.55 22.97
N VAL A 453 -29.16 -1.89 22.19
CA VAL A 453 -28.17 -2.52 21.29
C VAL A 453 -26.78 -2.37 21.87
N LEU A 454 -26.01 -3.47 21.89
CA LEU A 454 -24.57 -3.43 22.11
C LEU A 454 -23.84 -3.52 20.77
N LEU A 455 -23.26 -2.40 20.34
CA LEU A 455 -22.41 -2.34 19.15
C LEU A 455 -20.97 -2.69 19.52
N ILE A 456 -20.37 -3.59 18.75
CA ILE A 456 -18.99 -4.00 18.91
C ILE A 456 -18.18 -3.44 17.73
N ASP A 457 -17.09 -2.73 18.02
CA ASP A 457 -16.14 -2.30 17.00
C ASP A 457 -14.73 -2.83 17.32
N ASP A 458 -13.87 -2.91 16.31
CA ASP A 458 -12.49 -3.35 16.51
C ASP A 458 -11.69 -2.31 17.32
N SER A 459 -11.84 -1.03 16.97
CA SER A 459 -11.09 0.08 17.52
C SER A 459 -11.78 1.41 17.27
N ILE A 460 -11.61 2.37 18.20
CA ILE A 460 -12.14 3.74 18.05
C ILE A 460 -10.96 4.72 18.00
N VAL A 461 -10.69 5.28 16.81
CA VAL A 461 -9.54 6.17 16.56
C VAL A 461 -9.93 7.65 16.66
N ARG A 462 -10.61 8.18 15.62
CA ARG A 462 -11.04 9.60 15.56
C ARG A 462 -12.44 9.84 16.14
N GLY A 463 -13.19 8.78 16.45
CA GLY A 463 -14.58 8.85 16.94
C GLY A 463 -15.64 9.25 15.91
N THR A 464 -15.31 10.08 14.92
CA THR A 464 -16.27 10.61 13.92
C THR A 464 -17.12 9.55 13.20
N THR A 465 -16.52 8.42 12.81
CA THR A 465 -17.26 7.31 12.17
C THR A 465 -18.20 6.64 13.16
N MET A 466 -17.73 6.40 14.39
CA MET A 466 -18.51 5.77 15.43
C MET A 466 -19.70 6.63 15.87
N SER A 467 -19.52 7.94 16.07
CA SER A 467 -20.63 8.87 16.37
C SER A 467 -21.73 8.78 15.30
N GLN A 468 -21.35 8.74 14.02
CA GLN A 468 -22.32 8.62 12.92
C GLN A 468 -23.01 7.24 12.89
N ILE A 469 -22.31 6.17 13.29
CA ILE A 469 -22.91 4.83 13.42
C ILE A 469 -23.93 4.83 14.57
N VAL A 470 -23.60 5.42 15.72
CA VAL A 470 -24.53 5.54 16.85
C VAL A 470 -25.79 6.29 16.42
N ASP A 471 -25.65 7.43 15.75
CA ASP A 471 -26.79 8.20 15.22
C ASP A 471 -27.61 7.38 14.23
N MET A 472 -26.97 6.63 13.35
CA MET A 472 -27.64 5.79 12.36
C MET A 472 -28.45 4.66 13.03
N VAL A 473 -27.92 4.04 14.10
CA VAL A 473 -28.59 2.98 14.86
C VAL A 473 -29.73 3.56 15.71
N ARG A 474 -29.55 4.73 16.34
CA ARG A 474 -30.64 5.46 17.03
C ARG A 474 -31.77 5.82 16.05
N ASN A 475 -31.43 6.34 14.87
CA ASN A 475 -32.42 6.67 13.82
C ASN A 475 -33.15 5.44 13.27
N ALA A 476 -32.54 4.25 13.36
CA ALA A 476 -33.18 2.98 13.02
C ALA A 476 -34.14 2.47 14.11
N GLY A 477 -34.30 3.23 15.20
CA GLY A 477 -35.28 2.98 16.26
C GLY A 477 -34.73 2.34 17.53
N ALA A 478 -33.41 2.27 17.72
CA ALA A 478 -32.82 1.73 18.95
C ALA A 478 -33.22 2.58 20.18
N LYS A 479 -33.59 1.88 21.27
CA LYS A 479 -33.94 2.48 22.57
C LYS A 479 -32.70 3.02 23.28
N LYS A 480 -31.64 2.20 23.32
CA LYS A 480 -30.31 2.54 23.84
C LYS A 480 -29.24 1.98 22.91
N VAL A 481 -28.10 2.65 22.84
CA VAL A 481 -26.93 2.23 22.07
C VAL A 481 -25.70 2.24 22.99
N TYR A 482 -25.25 1.04 23.34
CA TYR A 482 -24.03 0.77 24.07
C TYR A 482 -22.90 0.45 23.09
N LEU A 483 -21.68 0.86 23.42
CA LEU A 483 -20.48 0.61 22.62
C LEU A 483 -19.50 -0.25 23.40
N ALA A 484 -18.89 -1.22 22.71
CA ALA A 484 -17.72 -1.92 23.19
C ALA A 484 -16.63 -1.95 22.11
N SER A 485 -15.41 -1.55 22.47
CA SER A 485 -14.24 -1.57 21.60
C SER A 485 -13.35 -2.74 21.95
N ALA A 486 -13.04 -3.61 20.97
CA ALA A 486 -12.14 -4.75 21.13
C ALA A 486 -10.68 -4.34 21.36
N SER A 487 -10.33 -3.09 21.08
CA SER A 487 -9.06 -2.47 21.45
C SER A 487 -9.20 -1.55 22.68
N PRO A 488 -8.09 -1.29 23.39
CA PRO A 488 -7.96 -0.15 24.30
C PRO A 488 -8.11 1.19 23.56
N PRO A 489 -8.27 2.32 24.29
CA PRO A 489 -8.32 3.64 23.67
C PRO A 489 -7.00 3.96 22.96
N VAL A 490 -7.05 4.28 21.68
CA VAL A 490 -5.87 4.72 20.91
C VAL A 490 -5.52 6.15 21.33
N ARG A 491 -4.33 6.34 21.91
CA ARG A 491 -3.89 7.62 22.47
C ARG A 491 -2.60 8.15 21.84
N TYR A 492 -1.85 7.29 21.16
CA TYR A 492 -0.54 7.60 20.60
C TYR A 492 -0.46 7.17 19.12
N PRO A 493 0.27 7.91 18.27
CA PRO A 493 0.42 7.56 16.86
C PRO A 493 1.33 6.34 16.71
N ASN A 494 0.98 5.42 15.81
CA ASN A 494 1.93 4.39 15.39
C ASN A 494 3.01 5.02 14.50
N VAL A 495 4.27 4.66 14.74
CA VAL A 495 5.44 5.14 13.97
C VAL A 495 6.18 4.01 13.26
N TYR A 496 5.60 2.82 13.25
CA TYR A 496 6.17 1.56 12.77
C TYR A 496 5.49 1.03 11.51
N GLY A 497 4.71 1.89 10.84
CA GLY A 497 4.09 1.60 9.57
C GLY A 497 2.57 1.70 9.58
N VAL A 498 1.88 1.72 10.73
CA VAL A 498 0.42 1.95 10.74
C VAL A 498 0.11 3.44 10.54
N ASP A 499 -0.68 3.78 9.52
CA ASP A 499 -1.11 5.18 9.30
C ASP A 499 -2.11 5.57 10.38
N MET A 500 -1.70 6.49 11.25
CA MET A 500 -2.53 7.00 12.34
C MET A 500 -2.57 8.53 12.34
N PRO A 501 -3.68 9.13 12.82
CA PRO A 501 -3.76 10.58 13.05
C PRO A 501 -2.69 11.11 14.02
N THR A 502 -2.59 12.44 14.10
CA THR A 502 -1.86 13.11 15.18
C THR A 502 -2.55 12.91 16.54
N ARG A 503 -1.83 13.10 17.66
CA ARG A 503 -2.41 12.88 18.99
C ARG A 503 -3.69 13.68 19.21
N SER A 504 -3.71 14.96 18.80
CA SER A 504 -4.88 15.84 18.95
C SER A 504 -6.12 15.40 18.16
N GLU A 505 -5.98 14.50 17.20
CA GLU A 505 -7.08 13.99 16.38
C GLU A 505 -7.69 12.68 16.91
N PHE A 506 -7.07 12.05 17.92
CA PHE A 506 -7.67 10.89 18.58
C PHE A 506 -8.82 11.34 19.48
N VAL A 507 -9.94 10.60 19.42
CA VAL A 507 -11.07 10.89 20.32
C VAL A 507 -10.69 10.68 21.78
N ALA A 508 -9.79 9.75 22.06
CA ALA A 508 -9.31 9.48 23.40
C ALA A 508 -8.19 10.44 23.86
N HIS A 509 -7.85 11.47 23.10
CA HIS A 509 -6.78 12.38 23.49
C HIS A 509 -7.17 13.25 24.69
N GLY A 510 -6.56 12.98 25.85
CA GLY A 510 -6.83 13.72 27.08
C GLY A 510 -8.22 13.52 27.67
N LEU A 511 -9.03 12.60 27.13
CA LEU A 511 -10.38 12.31 27.60
C LEU A 511 -10.44 10.99 28.38
N SER A 512 -11.30 10.98 29.39
CA SER A 512 -11.77 9.79 30.11
C SER A 512 -12.80 9.00 29.28
N GLU A 513 -13.05 7.75 29.66
CA GLU A 513 -14.03 6.89 28.97
C GLU A 513 -15.44 7.49 28.97
N ASP A 514 -15.87 8.10 30.08
CA ASP A 514 -17.17 8.77 30.21
C ASP A 514 -17.29 10.00 29.31
N GLU A 515 -16.22 10.78 29.19
CA GLU A 515 -16.17 11.93 28.28
C GLU A 515 -16.21 11.48 26.82
N ILE A 516 -15.47 10.42 26.47
CA ILE A 516 -15.52 9.84 25.12
C ILE A 516 -16.93 9.33 24.82
N CYS A 517 -17.59 8.64 25.76
CA CYS A 517 -18.97 8.17 25.60
C CYS A 517 -19.93 9.31 25.23
N LYS A 518 -19.80 10.46 25.91
CA LYS A 518 -20.58 11.67 25.61
C LYS A 518 -20.28 12.23 24.22
N VAL A 519 -19.00 12.29 23.83
CA VAL A 519 -18.59 12.73 22.49
C VAL A 519 -19.14 11.81 21.38
N LEU A 520 -19.21 10.51 21.65
CA LEU A 520 -19.75 9.52 20.71
C LEU A 520 -21.29 9.47 20.68
N GLY A 521 -21.98 10.11 21.64
CA GLY A 521 -23.44 10.08 21.75
C GLY A 521 -24.00 8.73 22.16
N ALA A 522 -23.19 7.84 22.75
CA ALA A 522 -23.60 6.53 23.22
C ALA A 522 -24.19 6.58 24.65
N ASP A 523 -25.02 5.60 25.00
CA ASP A 523 -25.60 5.46 26.34
C ASP A 523 -24.65 4.75 27.32
N GLY A 524 -23.60 4.12 26.80
CA GLY A 524 -22.48 3.58 27.56
C GLY A 524 -21.36 3.15 26.61
N LEU A 525 -20.13 3.18 27.12
CA LEU A 525 -18.92 2.83 26.38
C LEU A 525 -18.04 1.97 27.28
N ILE A 526 -17.40 0.97 26.69
CA ILE A 526 -16.34 0.19 27.33
C ILE A 526 -15.24 -0.13 26.34
N TYR A 527 -13.99 0.04 26.77
CA TYR A 527 -12.81 -0.38 26.00
C TYR A 527 -12.20 -1.63 26.59
N GLN A 528 -11.56 -2.45 25.76
CA GLN A 528 -10.69 -3.52 26.21
C GLN A 528 -9.46 -3.00 26.98
N ALA A 529 -8.87 -3.83 27.85
CA ALA A 529 -7.68 -3.46 28.63
C ALA A 529 -6.42 -3.82 27.85
N VAL A 530 -5.32 -3.09 28.06
CA VAL A 530 -4.06 -3.40 27.39
C VAL A 530 -3.56 -4.78 27.85
N GLU A 531 -3.72 -5.07 29.13
CA GLU A 531 -3.34 -6.33 29.77
C GLU A 531 -4.08 -7.51 29.13
N ASP A 532 -5.39 -7.36 28.88
CA ASP A 532 -6.23 -8.37 28.22
C ASP A 532 -5.71 -8.73 26.81
N LEU A 533 -5.21 -7.74 26.05
CA LEU A 533 -4.64 -7.96 24.72
C LEU A 533 -3.36 -8.79 24.80
N VAL A 534 -2.46 -8.39 25.70
CA VAL A 534 -1.16 -9.05 25.87
C VAL A 534 -1.35 -10.47 26.41
N GLU A 535 -2.23 -10.66 27.39
CA GLU A 535 -2.57 -11.98 27.92
C GLU A 535 -3.21 -12.88 26.87
N CYS A 536 -4.11 -12.35 26.03
CA CYS A 536 -4.70 -13.11 24.94
C CYS A 536 -3.63 -13.64 23.97
N GLY A 537 -2.62 -12.81 23.68
CA GLY A 537 -1.48 -13.22 22.86
C GLY A 537 -0.62 -14.28 23.52
N ARG A 538 -0.27 -14.08 24.80
CA ARG A 538 0.53 -15.03 25.60
C ARG A 538 -0.14 -16.39 25.75
N ASP A 539 -1.46 -16.43 25.92
CA ASP A 539 -2.22 -17.68 26.01
C ASP A 539 -2.15 -18.50 24.72
N LEU A 540 -2.14 -17.83 23.57
CA LEU A 540 -2.08 -18.47 22.25
C LEU A 540 -0.64 -18.83 21.86
N ASN A 541 0.34 -18.01 22.22
CA ASN A 541 1.75 -18.32 22.06
C ASN A 541 2.57 -17.80 23.26
N PRO A 542 2.91 -18.66 24.24
CA PRO A 542 3.69 -18.30 25.41
C PRO A 542 5.12 -17.84 25.11
N ALA A 543 5.63 -18.06 23.89
CA ALA A 543 6.94 -17.53 23.50
C ALA A 543 6.93 -16.00 23.33
N ILE A 544 5.76 -15.41 23.08
CA ILE A 544 5.59 -13.96 22.92
C ILE A 544 5.25 -13.37 24.28
N GLN A 545 6.23 -12.73 24.90
CA GLN A 545 6.06 -12.10 26.21
C GLN A 545 5.49 -10.70 26.11
N GLU A 546 5.75 -9.97 25.04
CA GLU A 546 5.32 -8.58 24.87
C GLU A 546 4.92 -8.32 23.42
N PHE A 547 4.17 -7.25 23.21
CA PHE A 547 3.77 -6.77 21.89
C PHE A 547 4.16 -5.30 21.76
N ASP A 548 4.32 -4.82 20.52
CA ASP A 548 4.28 -3.38 20.28
C ASP A 548 2.84 -2.90 20.48
N ASP A 549 2.58 -2.34 21.65
CA ASP A 549 1.30 -1.74 22.08
C ASP A 549 1.39 -0.21 22.21
N SER A 550 2.41 0.39 21.58
CA SER A 550 2.78 1.80 21.67
C SER A 550 1.61 2.75 21.40
N CYS A 551 0.67 2.37 20.52
CA CYS A 551 -0.54 3.13 20.21
C CYS A 551 -1.47 3.36 21.43
N PHE A 552 -1.39 2.48 22.42
CA PHE A 552 -2.18 2.53 23.65
C PHE A 552 -1.36 3.07 24.82
N THR A 553 -0.11 2.62 24.96
CA THR A 553 0.74 2.87 26.14
C THR A 553 1.70 4.05 25.98
N GLY A 554 2.01 4.45 24.75
CA GLY A 554 3.05 5.43 24.45
C GLY A 554 4.48 4.91 24.65
N LYS A 555 4.65 3.61 24.92
CA LYS A 555 5.95 2.95 25.08
C LYS A 555 6.37 2.33 23.74
N TYR A 556 7.35 2.94 23.09
CA TYR A 556 7.84 2.52 21.79
C TYR A 556 9.08 1.62 21.95
N VAL A 557 8.98 0.38 21.44
CA VAL A 557 9.98 -0.69 21.70
C VAL A 557 11.38 -0.38 21.16
N THR A 558 11.50 0.49 20.14
CA THR A 558 12.80 0.87 19.55
C THR A 558 13.59 1.87 20.39
N GLY A 559 13.00 2.43 21.45
CA GLY A 559 13.68 3.29 22.42
C GLY A 559 14.12 4.68 21.92
N ASP A 560 13.89 5.01 20.65
CA ASP A 560 14.30 6.27 20.01
C ASP A 560 13.15 7.29 19.84
N ILE A 561 11.95 6.94 20.28
CA ILE A 561 10.77 7.80 20.19
C ILE A 561 10.59 8.58 21.49
N ASN A 562 10.68 9.90 21.39
CA ASN A 562 10.52 10.82 22.50
C ASN A 562 9.50 11.92 22.16
N GLU A 563 9.17 12.77 23.14
CA GLU A 563 8.23 13.88 22.94
C GLU A 563 8.68 14.88 21.86
N ALA A 564 9.98 15.04 21.62
CA ALA A 564 10.45 15.88 20.52
C ALA A 564 10.13 15.25 19.16
N TYR A 565 10.33 13.94 19.00
CA TYR A 565 9.94 13.20 17.81
C TYR A 565 8.43 13.31 17.57
N LEU A 566 7.61 13.06 18.60
CA LEU A 566 6.15 13.12 18.47
C LEU A 566 5.66 14.53 18.13
N ARG A 567 6.20 15.58 18.75
CA ARG A 567 5.87 16.97 18.38
C ARG A 567 6.28 17.30 16.96
N ASN A 568 7.47 16.88 16.53
CA ASN A 568 7.92 17.10 15.15
C ASN A 568 6.96 16.41 14.17
N LEU A 569 6.52 15.18 14.47
CA LEU A 569 5.53 14.44 13.68
C LEU A 569 4.20 15.21 13.57
N GLU A 570 3.75 15.82 14.67
CA GLU A 570 2.52 16.63 14.72
C GLU A 570 2.62 17.94 13.93
N GLU A 571 3.76 18.64 14.06
CA GLU A 571 4.03 19.89 13.34
C GLU A 571 4.11 19.66 11.83
N GLN A 572 4.67 18.52 11.41
CA GLN A 572 4.71 18.07 10.02
C GLN A 572 3.35 17.57 9.51
N GLY A 573 2.47 17.08 10.39
CA GLY A 573 1.13 16.56 10.09
C GLY A 573 0.13 17.62 9.62
N ARG A 574 0.42 18.91 9.82
CA ARG A 574 -0.38 19.97 9.21
C ARG A 574 0.04 20.15 7.75
N GLY A 575 -0.86 19.71 6.86
CA GLY A 575 -1.11 20.42 5.62
C GLY A 575 -1.51 21.87 5.93
N LYS A 576 -0.56 22.71 6.38
CA LYS A 576 -0.58 24.12 6.03
C LYS A 576 -0.57 24.11 4.51
N ARG A 577 -1.78 24.14 3.94
CA ARG A 577 -2.08 24.91 2.75
C ARG A 577 -1.33 26.21 2.98
N ARG A 578 -0.09 26.31 2.45
CA ARG A 578 0.65 27.56 2.45
C ARG A 578 -0.35 28.50 1.80
N ALA A 579 -0.91 29.41 2.59
CA ALA A 579 -1.54 30.57 2.02
C ALA A 579 -0.50 31.08 1.01
N ARG A 580 -0.85 31.03 -0.28
CA ARG A 580 -0.10 31.83 -1.27
C ARG A 580 0.08 33.19 -0.60
N PRO A 581 1.30 33.77 -0.58
CA PRO A 581 1.47 35.09 -0.01
C PRO A 581 0.40 35.96 -0.67
N GLY A 582 -0.58 36.40 0.12
CA GLY A 582 -1.54 37.36 -0.36
C GLY A 582 -0.70 38.51 -0.88
N ARG A 583 -0.88 38.87 -2.16
CA ARG A 583 -0.50 40.21 -2.60
C ARG A 583 -1.13 41.12 -1.56
N LYS A 584 -0.31 41.75 -0.72
CA LYS A 584 -0.75 42.83 0.14
C LYS A 584 -1.21 43.91 -0.83
N ALA A 585 -2.52 43.95 -1.08
CA ALA A 585 -3.17 45.16 -1.53
C ALA A 585 -3.07 46.12 -0.34
N SER A 586 -2.05 46.99 -0.39
CA SER A 586 -1.95 48.15 0.47
C SER A 586 -3.04 49.14 0.04
N LEU A 587 -4.23 49.01 0.60
CA LEU A 587 -5.25 50.05 0.56
C LEU A 587 -5.02 50.97 1.77
N GLY A 588 -4.18 51.98 1.57
CA GLY A 588 -4.21 53.24 2.31
C GLY A 588 -5.00 54.27 1.49
N PRO A 589 -5.73 55.21 2.13
CA PRO A 589 -6.82 55.95 1.51
C PRO A 589 -6.31 56.96 0.50
N GLN A 590 -6.86 56.92 -0.72
CA GLN A 590 -6.73 58.02 -1.69
C GLN A 590 -8.00 58.89 -1.66
N PRO A 591 -7.86 60.22 -1.78
CA PRO A 591 -8.99 61.15 -1.77
C PRO A 591 -9.75 61.09 -3.09
N ALA A 592 -11.05 61.39 -3.00
CA ALA A 592 -12.02 61.39 -4.09
C ALA A 592 -11.68 62.39 -5.21
N ILE A 593 -12.16 62.11 -6.44
CA ILE A 593 -13.04 62.97 -7.28
C ILE A 593 -13.33 62.25 -8.63
N GLU A 594 -14.51 62.57 -9.15
CA GLU A 594 -15.40 62.00 -10.19
C GLU A 594 -14.90 61.85 -11.66
N PRO A 595 -15.70 61.19 -12.55
CA PRO A 595 -15.23 60.49 -13.75
C PRO A 595 -15.48 61.24 -15.08
N ALA A 596 -14.78 60.85 -16.17
CA ALA A 596 -15.31 60.83 -17.55
C ALA A 596 -14.32 60.40 -18.66
N VAL A 597 -14.77 59.42 -19.47
CA VAL A 597 -14.73 59.36 -20.96
C VAL A 597 -13.41 58.99 -21.69
N ALA A 598 -13.59 58.41 -22.88
CA ALA A 598 -12.78 57.39 -23.57
C ALA A 598 -11.84 57.88 -24.71
N ALA A 599 -10.82 57.03 -24.97
CA ALA A 599 -10.09 56.75 -26.25
C ALA A 599 -9.26 57.88 -26.91
N PRO A 600 -8.33 57.62 -27.89
CA PRO A 600 -7.53 56.44 -28.28
C PRO A 600 -6.02 56.76 -28.65
N ASN A 601 -5.27 55.70 -29.00
CA ASN A 601 -4.10 55.59 -29.95
C ASN A 601 -2.64 56.04 -29.62
N ALA A 602 -1.74 55.02 -29.74
CA ALA A 602 -0.40 54.99 -30.37
C ALA A 602 0.82 55.67 -29.66
N PRO A 603 2.07 55.47 -30.14
CA PRO A 603 2.93 54.27 -30.04
C PRO A 603 4.30 54.59 -29.37
N VAL A 604 5.09 53.59 -28.95
CA VAL A 604 6.47 53.83 -28.46
C VAL A 604 7.50 52.88 -29.07
N ALA A 605 8.60 53.49 -29.49
CA ALA A 605 9.71 53.00 -30.29
C ALA A 605 10.88 52.38 -29.48
N ALA A 606 11.82 51.83 -30.26
CA ALA A 606 13.09 51.14 -29.97
C ALA A 606 14.02 51.78 -28.91
N SER A 607 14.89 51.03 -28.21
CA SER A 607 16.26 50.63 -28.66
C SER A 607 17.01 49.74 -27.61
N PRO A 608 18.14 49.08 -27.95
CA PRO A 608 18.71 47.89 -27.27
C PRO A 608 20.07 48.11 -26.55
N PRO A 609 20.67 47.06 -25.93
CA PRO A 609 22.14 46.96 -25.76
C PRO A 609 22.68 45.51 -26.05
N PRO A 610 24.01 45.23 -26.04
CA PRO A 610 24.71 44.77 -27.24
C PRO A 610 25.50 43.42 -27.13
N GLY A 611 25.77 42.82 -28.30
CA GLY A 611 27.08 42.34 -28.77
C GLY A 611 27.76 41.08 -28.18
N CYS A 612 27.86 40.02 -29.00
CA CYS A 612 29.12 39.32 -29.32
C CYS A 612 28.96 38.51 -30.62
N ALA A 613 30.07 38.22 -31.29
CA ALA A 613 30.20 38.29 -32.74
C ALA A 613 30.30 36.95 -33.51
N THR A 614 29.70 36.94 -34.71
CA THR A 614 30.10 36.35 -36.02
C THR A 614 30.79 34.99 -36.13
N LEU A 615 30.23 34.12 -36.98
CA LEU A 615 30.90 33.55 -38.16
C LEU A 615 29.86 33.07 -39.22
N ALA A 616 30.21 33.24 -40.49
CA ALA A 616 29.34 33.26 -41.66
C ALA A 616 29.08 31.88 -42.31
N ALA A 617 28.02 31.83 -43.14
CA ALA A 617 27.51 30.73 -43.95
C ALA A 617 28.39 30.37 -45.18
N PRO A 618 27.98 29.38 -46.03
CA PRO A 618 27.03 29.73 -47.11
C PRO A 618 25.90 28.71 -47.38
N LEU A 619 24.97 29.21 -48.20
CA LEU A 619 23.63 28.73 -48.57
C LEU A 619 23.55 27.48 -49.46
N SER A 620 22.46 26.73 -49.29
CA SER A 620 21.48 26.28 -50.31
C SER A 620 20.42 25.40 -49.60
N ALA A 621 19.14 25.28 -49.93
CA ALA A 621 18.18 25.94 -50.80
C ALA A 621 16.79 25.42 -50.36
N PHE A 622 15.72 26.07 -50.84
CA PHE A 622 14.29 25.71 -50.73
C PHE A 622 13.59 25.98 -49.40
N GLY A 623 12.61 26.89 -49.49
CA GLY A 623 11.80 27.34 -48.38
C GLY A 623 10.37 26.84 -48.41
N ALA A 624 9.67 27.12 -47.32
CA ALA A 624 8.27 27.53 -47.25
C ALA A 624 8.01 27.96 -45.79
N ALA A 625 7.33 29.09 -45.61
CA ALA A 625 6.90 29.58 -44.30
C ALA A 625 5.76 28.70 -43.71
N PRO A 626 5.58 28.64 -42.39
CA PRO A 626 4.60 27.78 -41.74
C PRO A 626 3.21 28.44 -41.63
N PRO A 627 2.10 27.69 -41.70
CA PRO A 627 0.84 28.11 -41.11
C PRO A 627 0.79 27.76 -39.61
N SER A 628 0.13 28.65 -38.89
CA SER A 628 -0.09 28.72 -37.45
C SER A 628 -0.90 27.57 -36.83
N ALA A 629 -0.57 27.31 -35.56
CA ALA A 629 -1.25 26.55 -34.52
C ALA A 629 -2.73 26.14 -34.77
N VAL A 630 -2.97 24.83 -34.77
CA VAL A 630 -4.25 24.23 -34.39
C VAL A 630 -4.11 23.70 -32.97
N ASP A 631 -5.03 24.11 -32.11
CA ASP A 631 -5.03 23.85 -30.67
C ASP A 631 -5.27 22.34 -30.38
N VAL A 632 -4.33 21.73 -29.65
CA VAL A 632 -4.27 20.27 -29.39
C VAL A 632 -5.51 19.77 -28.63
N ASP A 633 -6.19 20.65 -27.90
CA ASP A 633 -7.41 20.33 -27.16
C ASP A 633 -8.64 20.16 -28.07
N THR A 634 -8.64 20.74 -29.28
CA THR A 634 -9.79 20.64 -30.20
C THR A 634 -9.80 19.29 -30.94
N ALA A 635 -8.61 18.76 -31.27
CA ALA A 635 -8.46 17.45 -31.92
C ALA A 635 -8.76 16.29 -30.95
N ALA A 636 -8.34 16.41 -29.69
CA ALA A 636 -8.65 15.41 -28.65
C ALA A 636 -10.15 15.33 -28.34
N CYS A 637 -10.86 16.46 -28.40
CA CYS A 637 -12.31 16.52 -28.20
C CYS A 637 -13.08 15.83 -29.34
N CYS A 638 -12.64 15.98 -30.60
CA CYS A 638 -13.27 15.34 -31.75
C CYS A 638 -13.07 13.82 -31.78
N ILE A 639 -11.90 13.32 -31.36
CA ILE A 639 -11.62 11.88 -31.27
C ILE A 639 -12.45 11.22 -30.16
N SER A 640 -12.57 11.88 -29.01
CA SER A 640 -13.37 11.37 -27.88
C SER A 640 -14.87 11.32 -28.20
N LEU A 641 -15.37 12.26 -29.02
CA LEU A 641 -16.75 12.27 -29.52
C LEU A 641 -17.02 11.13 -30.51
N MET A 642 -16.06 10.79 -31.38
CA MET A 642 -16.21 9.65 -32.31
C MET A 642 -16.16 8.29 -31.60
N GLU A 643 -15.30 8.12 -30.58
CA GLU A 643 -15.26 6.89 -29.78
C GLU A 643 -16.54 6.67 -28.97
N GLY A 644 -17.13 7.73 -28.41
CA GLY A 644 -18.41 7.65 -27.70
C GLY A 644 -19.58 7.25 -28.60
N MET A 645 -19.65 7.79 -29.82
CA MET A 645 -20.74 7.51 -30.76
C MET A 645 -20.69 6.08 -31.34
N LEU A 646 -19.48 5.50 -31.49
CA LEU A 646 -19.31 4.11 -31.93
C LEU A 646 -19.72 3.11 -30.84
N LEU A 647 -19.49 3.44 -29.56
CA LEU A 647 -19.89 2.62 -28.43
C LEU A 647 -21.42 2.58 -28.26
N ASP A 648 -22.10 3.72 -28.43
CA ASP A 648 -23.57 3.81 -28.31
C ASP A 648 -24.30 3.11 -29.47
N CYS A 649 -23.71 3.06 -30.66
CA CYS A 649 -24.23 2.27 -31.78
C CYS A 649 -24.14 0.76 -31.51
N ALA A 650 -23.04 0.29 -30.91
CA ALA A 650 -22.85 -1.12 -30.56
C ALA A 650 -23.83 -1.59 -29.46
N VAL A 651 -24.06 -0.76 -28.43
CA VAL A 651 -24.99 -1.07 -27.33
C VAL A 651 -26.45 -1.07 -27.77
N SER A 652 -26.80 -0.23 -28.76
CA SER A 652 -28.16 -0.19 -29.31
C SER A 652 -28.50 -1.40 -30.19
N LEU A 653 -27.50 -1.96 -30.90
CA LEU A 653 -27.67 -3.18 -31.69
C LEU A 653 -27.88 -4.43 -30.82
N ASP A 654 -27.20 -4.53 -29.67
CA ASP A 654 -27.39 -5.62 -28.70
C ASP A 654 -28.78 -5.59 -28.03
N ARG A 655 -29.35 -4.39 -27.82
CA ARG A 655 -30.69 -4.26 -27.22
C ARG A 655 -31.83 -4.66 -28.18
N VAL A 656 -31.66 -4.45 -29.48
CA VAL A 656 -32.67 -4.87 -30.48
C VAL A 656 -32.68 -6.40 -30.61
N ALA A 657 -31.51 -7.05 -30.54
CA ALA A 657 -31.39 -8.51 -30.60
C ALA A 657 -32.01 -9.24 -29.40
N LEU A 658 -32.11 -8.61 -28.23
CA LEU A 658 -32.60 -9.22 -26.99
C LEU A 658 -34.10 -8.99 -26.69
N SER A 659 -34.81 -8.20 -27.50
CA SER A 659 -36.23 -7.85 -27.25
C SER A 659 -37.26 -8.85 -27.79
N GLY A 660 -36.82 -9.92 -28.47
CA GLY A 660 -37.69 -10.95 -29.07
C GLY A 660 -37.76 -12.29 -28.34
N TYR A 661 -37.18 -12.45 -27.15
CA TYR A 661 -37.06 -13.75 -26.50
C TYR A 661 -38.07 -13.93 -25.35
N ASP A 662 -39.00 -14.87 -25.51
CA ASP A 662 -39.98 -15.26 -24.50
C ASP A 662 -39.32 -16.13 -23.40
N ARG A 663 -39.78 -15.98 -22.16
CA ARG A 663 -39.13 -16.55 -20.96
C ARG A 663 -39.38 -18.04 -20.83
N GLY A 664 -38.35 -18.85 -21.03
CA GLY A 664 -38.30 -20.20 -20.46
C GLY A 664 -37.54 -21.27 -21.24
N SER A 665 -36.21 -21.15 -21.34
CA SER A 665 -35.31 -22.30 -21.57
C SER A 665 -33.85 -21.88 -21.37
N GLU A 666 -33.14 -22.52 -20.44
CA GLU A 666 -31.70 -22.34 -20.25
C GLU A 666 -30.94 -23.16 -21.33
N LEU A 667 -30.44 -22.49 -22.37
CA LEU A 667 -29.24 -22.80 -23.20
C LEU A 667 -29.18 -21.83 -24.43
N PRO A 668 -28.00 -21.43 -24.94
CA PRO A 668 -27.86 -20.47 -26.03
C PRO A 668 -28.20 -21.06 -27.42
N PRO A 669 -28.63 -20.22 -28.41
CA PRO A 669 -29.13 -20.67 -29.70
C PRO A 669 -28.05 -21.26 -30.61
N SER A 670 -28.47 -22.21 -31.46
CA SER A 670 -27.61 -22.98 -32.36
C SER A 670 -27.15 -22.19 -33.60
N GLU A 671 -26.06 -22.62 -34.24
CA GLU A 671 -25.46 -21.96 -35.42
C GLU A 671 -26.43 -21.81 -36.60
N SER A 672 -27.37 -22.75 -36.77
CA SER A 672 -28.41 -22.69 -37.80
C SER A 672 -29.47 -21.61 -37.56
N GLU A 673 -29.73 -21.24 -36.31
CA GLU A 673 -30.71 -20.20 -35.96
C GLU A 673 -30.12 -18.80 -36.13
N ARG A 674 -28.80 -18.65 -35.99
CA ARG A 674 -28.08 -17.40 -36.31
C ARG A 674 -28.05 -17.12 -37.81
N ALA A 675 -27.94 -18.16 -38.64
CA ALA A 675 -27.94 -18.02 -40.09
C ALA A 675 -29.29 -17.50 -40.62
N LEU A 676 -30.41 -17.96 -40.06
CA LEU A 676 -31.75 -17.51 -40.48
C LEU A 676 -32.04 -16.02 -40.17
N ALA A 677 -31.43 -15.49 -39.10
CA ALA A 677 -31.53 -14.09 -38.72
C ALA A 677 -30.76 -13.16 -39.67
N VAL A 678 -29.64 -13.64 -40.23
CA VAL A 678 -28.82 -12.91 -41.21
C VAL A 678 -29.53 -12.84 -42.56
N ASP A 679 -30.18 -13.92 -43.02
CA ASP A 679 -30.91 -13.92 -44.29
C ASP A 679 -32.13 -12.97 -44.28
N SER A 680 -32.75 -12.77 -43.11
CA SER A 680 -33.84 -11.81 -42.94
C SER A 680 -33.37 -10.35 -43.00
N LEU A 681 -32.10 -10.08 -42.65
CA LEU A 681 -31.49 -8.74 -42.72
C LEU A 681 -30.96 -8.40 -44.13
N VAL A 682 -30.55 -9.41 -44.90
CA VAL A 682 -30.18 -9.25 -46.32
C VAL A 682 -31.39 -8.92 -47.19
N ALA A 683 -32.57 -9.46 -46.86
CA ALA A 683 -33.83 -9.11 -47.53
C ALA A 683 -34.25 -7.63 -47.34
N ALA A 684 -33.66 -6.92 -46.36
CA ALA A 684 -33.90 -5.51 -46.09
C ALA A 684 -32.91 -4.53 -46.77
N GLY A 685 -31.99 -5.03 -47.60
CA GLY A 685 -31.24 -4.19 -48.56
C GLY A 685 -30.11 -3.31 -47.99
N LEU A 686 -29.49 -3.66 -46.87
CA LEU A 686 -28.35 -2.91 -46.30
C LEU A 686 -26.99 -3.61 -46.56
N PRO A 687 -25.95 -2.90 -47.05
CA PRO A 687 -24.65 -3.51 -47.36
C PRO A 687 -23.75 -3.57 -46.12
N VAL A 688 -23.85 -4.62 -45.32
CA VAL A 688 -23.13 -4.74 -44.04
C VAL A 688 -21.78 -5.48 -44.15
N ALA A 689 -21.46 -6.09 -45.30
CA ALA A 689 -20.31 -7.00 -45.39
C ALA A 689 -18.93 -6.35 -45.67
N LYS A 690 -18.76 -5.03 -45.63
CA LYS A 690 -17.48 -4.39 -46.00
C LYS A 690 -16.89 -3.37 -45.00
N CYS A 691 -17.47 -3.22 -43.80
CA CYS A 691 -16.89 -2.34 -42.77
C CYS A 691 -15.83 -3.02 -41.88
N CYS A 692 -15.87 -4.34 -41.71
CA CYS A 692 -14.93 -5.03 -40.81
C CYS A 692 -13.49 -5.08 -41.36
N THR A 693 -13.32 -5.21 -42.69
CA THR A 693 -11.99 -5.37 -43.31
C THR A 693 -11.15 -4.09 -43.35
N ALA A 694 -11.76 -2.90 -43.27
CA ALA A 694 -11.04 -1.63 -43.25
C ALA A 694 -10.47 -1.31 -41.86
N ALA A 695 -11.15 -1.73 -40.78
CA ALA A 695 -10.69 -1.54 -39.41
C ALA A 695 -9.45 -2.41 -39.11
N ASP A 696 -9.42 -3.63 -39.65
CA ASP A 696 -8.31 -4.56 -39.45
C ASP A 696 -7.03 -4.13 -40.20
N ALA A 697 -7.16 -3.47 -41.36
CA ALA A 697 -6.01 -2.95 -42.11
C ALA A 697 -5.34 -1.74 -41.44
N ILE A 698 -6.12 -0.89 -40.76
CA ILE A 698 -5.62 0.28 -40.01
C ILE A 698 -4.92 -0.16 -38.71
N ALA A 699 -5.36 -1.27 -38.11
CA ALA A 699 -4.77 -1.81 -36.88
C ALA A 699 -3.39 -2.47 -37.10
N ALA A 700 -3.02 -2.83 -38.34
CA ALA A 700 -1.83 -3.64 -38.63
C ALA A 700 -0.57 -2.87 -39.09
N SER A 701 -0.62 -1.54 -39.27
CA SER A 701 0.55 -0.76 -39.75
C SER A 701 1.38 -0.13 -38.61
N PRO A 702 2.70 -0.41 -38.53
CA PRO A 702 3.54 0.08 -37.45
C PRO A 702 4.22 1.40 -37.84
N CYS A 703 3.50 2.53 -37.76
CA CYS A 703 4.02 3.91 -37.59
C CYS A 703 2.92 4.94 -37.93
N LEU A 704 2.16 5.37 -36.93
CA LEU A 704 1.21 6.48 -37.05
C LEU A 704 1.72 7.68 -36.23
N CYS A 705 2.68 8.39 -36.81
CA CYS A 705 3.22 9.64 -36.25
C CYS A 705 3.37 10.72 -37.32
N ASP A 706 2.49 10.78 -38.34
CA ASP A 706 2.32 11.94 -39.22
C ASP A 706 0.99 11.85 -40.00
N GLY A 707 0.23 12.94 -40.08
CA GLY A 707 -1.05 13.02 -40.79
C GLY A 707 -0.91 12.92 -42.32
N ALA A 708 0.26 13.23 -42.86
CA ALA A 708 0.53 13.08 -44.29
C ALA A 708 0.60 11.60 -44.74
N THR A 709 1.12 10.71 -43.89
CA THR A 709 1.32 9.29 -44.22
C THR A 709 0.00 8.50 -44.22
N THR A 710 -0.93 8.86 -43.33
CA THR A 710 -2.26 8.23 -43.24
C THR A 710 -3.09 8.49 -44.49
N THR A 711 -2.97 9.69 -45.05
CA THR A 711 -3.67 10.08 -46.29
C THR A 711 -3.11 9.33 -47.49
N TYR A 712 -1.79 9.11 -47.56
CA TYR A 712 -1.15 8.40 -48.67
C TYR A 712 -1.53 6.91 -48.73
N VAL A 713 -1.53 6.22 -47.58
CA VAL A 713 -1.90 4.79 -47.48
C VAL A 713 -3.37 4.54 -47.82
N LEU A 714 -4.27 5.44 -47.38
CA LEU A 714 -5.69 5.38 -47.75
C LEU A 714 -5.91 5.66 -49.24
N THR A 715 -5.11 6.52 -49.85
CA THR A 715 -5.23 6.86 -51.29
C THR A 715 -4.71 5.72 -52.17
N GLU A 716 -3.57 5.10 -51.84
CA GLU A 716 -3.06 3.92 -52.56
C GLU A 716 -4.01 2.71 -52.44
N TRP A 717 -4.63 2.51 -51.27
CA TRP A 717 -5.63 1.43 -51.11
C TRP A 717 -6.91 1.70 -51.91
N LEU A 718 -7.39 2.95 -51.95
CA LEU A 718 -8.55 3.35 -52.76
C LEU A 718 -8.28 3.30 -54.27
N GLU A 719 -7.08 3.65 -54.73
CA GLU A 719 -6.67 3.54 -56.14
C GLU A 719 -6.52 2.08 -56.58
N ALA A 720 -6.05 1.19 -55.71
CA ALA A 720 -5.87 -0.24 -56.00
C ALA A 720 -7.18 -1.04 -56.06
N GLU A 721 -8.19 -0.69 -55.25
CA GLU A 721 -9.44 -1.45 -55.14
C GLU A 721 -10.61 -0.89 -55.97
N VAL A 722 -10.62 0.40 -56.33
CA VAL A 722 -11.79 1.03 -56.98
C VAL A 722 -11.50 1.54 -58.40
N GLY A 723 -10.24 1.71 -58.79
CA GLY A 723 -9.88 2.29 -60.08
C GLY A 723 -10.21 3.80 -60.17
N ALA A 724 -9.45 4.51 -61.01
CA ALA A 724 -9.34 5.98 -61.08
C ALA A 724 -10.55 6.79 -60.57
N VAL A 725 -10.40 7.41 -59.40
CA VAL A 725 -11.38 8.35 -58.84
C VAL A 725 -10.94 9.78 -59.17
N GLU A 726 -11.81 10.56 -59.79
CA GLU A 726 -11.51 11.97 -60.11
C GLU A 726 -11.22 12.80 -58.84
N PRO A 727 -10.30 13.80 -58.91
CA PRO A 727 -9.83 14.55 -57.74
C PRO A 727 -10.90 15.34 -56.97
N ALA A 728 -12.11 15.48 -57.52
CA ALA A 728 -13.20 16.22 -56.91
C ALA A 728 -13.93 15.45 -55.78
N PHE A 729 -13.79 14.12 -55.70
CA PHE A 729 -14.52 13.31 -54.71
C PHE A 729 -13.90 13.37 -53.30
N VAL A 730 -12.58 13.56 -53.22
CA VAL A 730 -11.82 13.59 -51.95
C VAL A 730 -12.10 14.86 -51.15
N GLN A 731 -12.49 15.97 -51.79
CA GLN A 731 -12.74 17.24 -51.10
C GLN A 731 -14.12 17.34 -50.42
N ASN A 732 -15.09 16.48 -50.74
CA ASN A 732 -16.47 16.57 -50.23
C ASN A 732 -16.90 15.42 -49.29
N ALA A 733 -15.99 14.50 -48.95
CA ALA A 733 -16.26 13.38 -48.04
C ALA A 733 -16.83 13.80 -46.64
N PRO A 734 -16.42 14.93 -46.03
CA PRO A 734 -16.98 15.36 -44.74
C PRO A 734 -18.47 15.76 -44.83
N SER A 735 -18.90 16.33 -45.97
CA SER A 735 -20.26 16.82 -46.17
C SER A 735 -21.27 15.69 -46.40
N ILE A 736 -20.83 14.57 -46.97
CA ILE A 736 -21.64 13.36 -47.20
C ILE A 736 -21.89 12.63 -45.88
N LEU A 737 -20.89 12.55 -45.00
CA LEU A 737 -21.00 11.99 -43.64
C LEU A 737 -21.95 12.83 -42.76
N LEU A 738 -21.94 14.15 -42.89
CA LEU A 738 -22.86 15.05 -42.19
C LEU A 738 -24.33 14.95 -42.67
N ALA A 739 -24.56 14.61 -43.94
CA ALA A 739 -25.91 14.39 -44.48
C ALA A 739 -26.52 13.07 -43.99
N ALA A 740 -25.71 12.02 -43.84
CA ALA A 740 -26.15 10.73 -43.28
C ALA A 740 -26.60 10.85 -41.80
N CYS A 741 -25.95 11.71 -41.01
CA CYS A 741 -26.30 11.94 -39.61
C CYS A 741 -27.66 12.65 -39.39
N ARG A 742 -28.17 13.40 -40.38
CA ARG A 742 -29.47 14.09 -40.27
C ARG A 742 -30.69 13.19 -40.52
N ILE A 743 -30.49 11.97 -41.06
CA ILE A 743 -31.57 11.03 -41.36
C ILE A 743 -31.90 10.13 -40.16
N VAL A 744 -30.99 10.03 -39.17
CA VAL A 744 -31.06 9.02 -38.08
C VAL A 744 -31.64 9.55 -36.76
N ALA A 745 -31.93 10.85 -36.62
CA ALA A 745 -32.45 11.41 -35.36
C ALA A 745 -33.59 12.43 -35.54
N PRO A 746 -34.88 12.00 -35.51
CA PRO A 746 -36.01 12.90 -35.42
C PRO A 746 -36.78 12.71 -34.10
N SER A 747 -36.13 12.89 -32.96
CA SER A 747 -36.80 13.32 -31.72
C SER A 747 -35.75 13.59 -30.66
N TRP A 748 -35.70 14.83 -30.17
CA TRP A 748 -35.39 15.25 -28.78
C TRP A 748 -35.17 16.77 -28.84
N ALA A 749 -36.29 17.48 -28.96
CA ALA A 749 -36.38 18.91 -28.76
C ALA A 749 -37.51 19.17 -27.75
N SER A 750 -37.19 19.14 -26.45
CA SER A 750 -37.88 19.84 -25.36
C SER A 750 -37.32 19.36 -24.01
N GLY A 751 -36.68 20.26 -23.25
CA GLY A 751 -36.21 20.03 -21.88
C GLY A 751 -34.86 20.64 -21.63
#